data_AF-A0A919BRU6-F1
#
_entry.id   AF-A0A919BRU6-F1
#
_cell.length_a   1.000
_cell.length_b   1.000
_cell.length_c   1.000
_cell.angle_alpha   90.00
_cell.angle_beta   90.00
_cell.angle_gamma   90.00
#
_symmetry.space_group_name_H-M   'P 1'
#
loop_
_entity.id
_entity.type
_entity.pdbx_description
1 polymer ?
#
loop_
_entity_poly.entity_id
_entity_poly.type
_entity_poly.pdbx_seq_one_letter_code
_entity_poly.pdbx_strand_id
1 'polypeptide(L)'
;MPHIRKHAIKSLALSVALALSHQAIAEDKADAKKWSVNEPQGEFTTAKINVKQGTWMNVDVSPDGKTIVFDLLGDIYTMPISGGKATPLMTDIAWQMQPTFSPDGKHIAFTSDQDGGDNLWVMKADGSDATPVTKETFRLLNSPAWSPDGEYLVGRKHYTGSRSLGAGEVWLYHKSGGSGVMLTKRPNEQKDLGEPAFSPDGKYVYFSQDTTPGPYFEYSKDSESGIYRIKRFELETGKITTILSGKGGAIRPVPSPDGKYLAYVSRDDFQSNLYLYDLKSGEEKLVFEGLDRDMQETWAIHGVYPDMAWLPDNKTIVFWAGGHIKRVDTKSGKSAIIPFEVDTEKKIQKALRFQQDLDQDVFDVKMLRDVEISPDGSRAVFESMGHLYVQKLDNGKVKGKAKRLTKQSEHHELNPSFSRDGKKIVYTTWDDNKQGTIKVVSASGGKGKTISQEPGKYIEPSFSPDGKTIVYRKVRGGSILDKTWNLATGIYQMPSKGGTPSLITEWGSAPHFGARNDRIYFSRGGKQTQLFKVDLDGQHEQALYQGKFATEYRVAPDGKHLAFAERFKVFVTPFTERGSVIDTGPSARNFPVKQLSVRAGEGINWGGDAQSLYWTLGPELYHASVTSLFDFKVSDDKAEKTEPVVTSLSYKQKVDKPEGQVAFVGGTVVTMEGEQVIANGVVLVSGNKISAVGTRANVEIPKGAKIIDITGKSIVPGLIDAHAHGSQGSSQITPEQNWNNYAGLALGVTTIHDPSNDTNSFFAASEMQKAGKIVAPRLFSTGRILYGATSVGATAHVDSLDDAKFHIERLQKAGAFSVKSYNQPRRNQRQQFIQAGREAGVMVVPEGGSLLQHNLTMLVDGHTTLEHSISTAKVYDDIKQLWSQSEMAYTPTMGVAYGGISGEHYWYDTTDVWKHPRLSKYVPSDILDPRSMRRTKAPHHHYNHFNVAKVAKEIKDLGVLVNAGGHGQREGLAMHWEMWMMAQGGMSPVEALWTATYAPAKSLGLDKDLGSIKVGKLADMIVIDGDITKDIRLSDRVDYTMINGRLYNAETMNEVGNYDKKRDKFYFEK
;
A
#
# COMPACT_ATOMS: atom_id res chain seq x y z
N MET A 1 30.79 -13.94 -92.37
CA MET A 1 32.01 -13.15 -92.08
C MET A 1 31.58 -11.71 -91.90
N PRO A 2 32.12 -10.97 -90.91
CA PRO A 2 32.47 -11.45 -89.56
C PRO A 2 32.24 -10.36 -88.45
N HIS A 3 32.04 -10.62 -87.15
CA HIS A 3 31.83 -11.83 -86.32
C HIS A 3 31.19 -11.43 -84.94
N ILE A 4 30.02 -11.99 -84.53
CA ILE A 4 29.73 -13.04 -83.50
C ILE A 4 29.75 -12.62 -81.99
N ARG A 5 28.58 -12.72 -81.29
CA ARG A 5 28.18 -13.69 -80.19
C ARG A 5 26.93 -13.19 -79.43
N LYS A 6 25.71 -13.70 -79.72
CA LYS A 6 24.93 -14.80 -79.05
C LYS A 6 24.63 -14.56 -77.55
N HIS A 7 23.38 -14.27 -77.16
CA HIS A 7 22.28 -15.20 -76.79
C HIS A 7 21.01 -14.44 -76.33
N ALA A 8 19.92 -15.16 -76.08
CA ALA A 8 18.57 -14.90 -76.54
C ALA A 8 17.50 -14.97 -75.43
N ILE A 9 16.49 -14.08 -75.52
CA ILE A 9 15.02 -14.25 -75.37
C ILE A 9 14.44 -14.73 -74.01
N LYS A 10 13.61 -13.88 -73.35
CA LYS A 10 12.12 -13.95 -73.22
C LYS A 10 11.60 -12.90 -72.22
N SER A 11 10.88 -11.84 -72.63
CA SER A 11 9.40 -11.69 -72.85
C SER A 11 8.57 -11.92 -71.57
N LEU A 12 7.51 -11.19 -71.22
CA LEU A 12 6.80 -10.03 -71.76
C LEU A 12 5.80 -9.58 -70.67
N ALA A 13 5.47 -8.29 -70.65
CA ALA A 13 4.34 -7.73 -69.92
C ALA A 13 2.99 -8.27 -70.42
N LEU A 14 2.07 -8.53 -69.49
CA LEU A 14 0.62 -8.43 -69.69
C LEU A 14 -0.06 -8.21 -68.33
N SER A 15 -1.18 -7.48 -68.35
CA SER A 15 -2.17 -7.26 -67.28
C SER A 15 -1.98 -6.08 -66.31
N VAL A 16 -2.05 -4.87 -66.88
CA VAL A 16 -2.74 -3.72 -66.29
C VAL A 16 -4.25 -4.00 -66.33
N ALA A 17 -4.87 -4.44 -65.23
CA ALA A 17 -6.34 -4.42 -65.01
C ALA A 17 -6.84 -4.93 -63.63
N LEU A 18 -6.06 -4.88 -62.54
CA LEU A 18 -6.53 -5.40 -61.23
C LEU A 18 -5.99 -4.66 -59.99
N ALA A 19 -5.67 -3.37 -60.11
CA ALA A 19 -5.07 -2.59 -59.02
C ALA A 19 -5.93 -1.40 -58.53
N LEU A 20 -7.26 -1.47 -58.67
CA LEU A 20 -8.19 -0.45 -58.17
C LEU A 20 -9.47 -1.09 -57.62
N SER A 21 -9.38 -1.71 -56.43
CA SER A 21 -10.51 -1.97 -55.53
C SER A 21 -10.02 -2.65 -54.23
N HIS A 22 -9.13 -1.99 -53.48
CA HIS A 22 -8.85 -2.30 -52.07
C HIS A 22 -8.69 -0.99 -51.27
N GLN A 23 -9.59 -0.03 -51.52
CA GLN A 23 -9.81 1.12 -50.64
C GLN A 23 -11.22 1.00 -50.07
N ALA A 24 -11.36 0.21 -49.01
CA ALA A 24 -12.47 0.32 -48.08
C ALA A 24 -12.08 -0.36 -46.76
N ILE A 25 -12.02 0.47 -45.70
CA ILE A 25 -11.96 0.11 -44.28
C ILE A 25 -10.61 -0.46 -43.79
N ALA A 26 -9.58 0.38 -43.85
CA ALA A 26 -8.68 0.48 -42.70
C ALA A 26 -9.37 1.41 -41.69
N GLU A 27 -9.94 0.85 -40.62
CA GLU A 27 -10.21 1.66 -39.43
C GLU A 27 -8.86 2.24 -38.99
N ASP A 28 -8.72 3.56 -39.10
CA ASP A 28 -7.69 4.32 -38.40
C ASP A 28 -7.82 4.01 -36.90
N LYS A 29 -7.11 2.99 -36.44
CA LYS A 29 -6.68 2.96 -35.04
C LYS A 29 -5.71 4.11 -34.91
N ALA A 30 -6.24 5.29 -34.55
CA ALA A 30 -5.43 6.36 -34.03
C ALA A 30 -4.46 5.77 -33.01
N ASP A 31 -3.16 5.81 -33.30
CA ASP A 31 -2.12 5.38 -32.36
C ASP A 31 -2.36 6.14 -31.06
N ALA A 32 -2.81 5.44 -30.02
CA ALA A 32 -2.97 6.05 -28.71
C ALA A 32 -1.61 6.62 -28.30
N LYS A 33 -1.53 7.94 -28.12
CA LYS A 33 -0.28 8.65 -27.76
C LYS A 33 0.36 7.93 -26.57
N LYS A 34 1.57 7.38 -26.75
CA LYS A 34 2.33 6.68 -25.70
C LYS A 34 2.55 7.64 -24.52
N TRP A 35 2.35 7.15 -23.29
CA TRP A 35 2.57 7.97 -22.08
C TRP A 35 4.03 8.43 -22.00
N SER A 36 4.25 9.70 -21.69
CA SER A 36 5.57 10.31 -21.47
C SER A 36 5.69 10.76 -20.03
N VAL A 37 6.76 10.34 -19.33
CA VAL A 37 7.06 10.80 -17.96
C VAL A 37 7.36 12.31 -17.93
N ASN A 38 7.85 12.86 -19.06
CA ASN A 38 8.17 14.27 -19.23
C ASN A 38 6.96 15.14 -19.62
N GLU A 39 5.86 14.53 -20.07
CA GLU A 39 4.61 15.23 -20.40
C GLU A 39 3.39 14.62 -19.67
N PRO A 40 3.42 14.52 -18.32
CA PRO A 40 2.29 13.99 -17.56
C PRO A 40 1.08 14.93 -17.67
N GLN A 41 -0.11 14.35 -17.69
CA GLN A 41 -1.36 15.10 -17.72
C GLN A 41 -1.66 15.72 -16.36
N GLY A 42 -2.26 16.92 -16.34
CA GLY A 42 -2.79 17.57 -15.13
C GLY A 42 -2.37 19.02 -14.95
N GLU A 43 -2.67 19.56 -13.76
CA GLU A 43 -2.33 20.92 -13.37
C GLU A 43 -0.96 20.96 -12.69
N PHE A 44 -0.11 21.90 -13.10
CA PHE A 44 1.24 22.09 -12.56
C PHE A 44 1.40 23.50 -11.99
N THR A 45 2.20 23.58 -10.94
CA THR A 45 2.80 24.80 -10.40
C THR A 45 4.30 24.74 -10.60
N THR A 46 4.95 25.89 -10.51
CA THR A 46 6.42 25.99 -10.60
C THR A 46 6.97 26.36 -9.24
N ALA A 47 7.78 25.48 -8.66
CA ALA A 47 8.55 25.75 -7.45
C ALA A 47 9.89 26.38 -7.82
N LYS A 48 10.23 27.48 -7.15
CA LYS A 48 11.54 28.14 -7.30
C LYS A 48 12.51 27.55 -6.30
N ILE A 49 13.69 27.18 -6.77
CA ILE A 49 14.75 26.58 -5.97
C ILE A 49 15.99 27.46 -6.08
N ASN A 50 16.44 28.02 -4.97
CA ASN A 50 17.68 28.78 -4.88
C ASN A 50 18.45 28.34 -3.63
N VAL A 51 19.50 27.55 -3.82
CA VAL A 51 20.13 26.81 -2.72
C VAL A 51 21.66 26.74 -2.80
N LYS A 52 22.27 26.67 -1.63
CA LYS A 52 23.71 26.43 -1.39
C LYS A 52 23.96 25.20 -0.52
N GLN A 53 22.87 24.51 -0.19
CA GLN A 53 22.82 23.25 0.53
C GLN A 53 21.86 22.31 -0.19
N GLY A 54 22.20 21.04 -0.25
CA GLY A 54 21.41 20.02 -0.92
C GLY A 54 21.41 18.70 -0.16
N THR A 55 20.37 17.90 -0.35
CA THR A 55 20.19 16.63 0.34
C THR A 55 20.59 15.47 -0.57
N TRP A 56 21.47 14.59 -0.10
CA TRP A 56 21.83 13.33 -0.77
C TRP A 56 22.37 13.51 -2.20
N MET A 57 23.35 14.39 -2.39
CA MET A 57 23.92 14.70 -3.71
C MET A 57 25.01 13.70 -4.10
N ASN A 58 24.87 12.98 -5.21
CA ASN A 58 25.96 12.20 -5.78
C ASN A 58 26.91 13.12 -6.53
N VAL A 59 28.22 12.89 -6.40
CA VAL A 59 29.26 13.77 -6.95
C VAL A 59 30.33 12.96 -7.66
N ASP A 60 30.73 13.42 -8.85
CA ASP A 60 31.91 12.92 -9.57
C ASP A 60 32.77 14.06 -10.13
N VAL A 61 34.04 13.76 -10.41
CA VAL A 61 35.04 14.74 -10.89
C VAL A 61 35.58 14.31 -12.25
N SER A 62 35.76 15.28 -13.15
CA SER A 62 36.34 15.03 -14.47
C SER A 62 37.74 14.41 -14.38
N PRO A 63 38.16 13.59 -15.35
CA PRO A 63 39.49 12.95 -15.32
C PRO A 63 40.67 13.92 -15.26
N ASP A 64 40.49 15.17 -15.69
CA ASP A 64 41.50 16.22 -15.59
C ASP A 64 41.49 16.98 -14.23
N GLY A 65 40.55 16.64 -13.34
CA GLY A 65 40.42 17.19 -11.99
C GLY A 65 39.84 18.61 -11.93
N LYS A 66 39.31 19.16 -13.02
CA LYS A 66 38.91 20.58 -13.11
C LYS A 66 37.42 20.83 -12.97
N THR A 67 36.58 19.83 -13.16
CA THR A 67 35.12 19.98 -13.25
C THR A 67 34.45 18.97 -12.33
N ILE A 68 33.39 19.39 -11.65
CA ILE A 68 32.50 18.54 -10.87
C ILE A 68 31.20 18.35 -11.66
N VAL A 69 30.66 17.13 -11.66
CA VAL A 69 29.27 16.84 -12.01
C VAL A 69 28.55 16.35 -10.75
N PHE A 70 27.30 16.77 -10.55
CA PHE A 70 26.50 16.33 -9.41
C PHE A 70 25.00 16.34 -9.73
N ASP A 71 24.20 15.60 -8.96
CA ASP A 71 22.74 15.68 -9.00
C ASP A 71 22.13 16.42 -7.81
N LEU A 72 20.98 17.05 -8.06
CA LEU A 72 20.16 17.71 -7.05
C LEU A 72 18.70 17.76 -7.52
N LEU A 73 17.77 17.24 -6.71
CA LEU A 73 16.32 17.22 -6.99
C LEU A 73 15.94 16.67 -8.38
N GLY A 74 16.64 15.62 -8.83
CA GLY A 74 16.37 14.96 -10.10
C GLY A 74 16.96 15.65 -11.34
N ASP A 75 17.81 16.66 -11.14
CA ASP A 75 18.53 17.36 -12.22
C ASP A 75 20.04 17.10 -12.13
N ILE A 76 20.73 17.19 -13.26
CA ILE A 76 22.21 17.07 -13.33
C ILE A 76 22.82 18.45 -13.57
N TYR A 77 23.85 18.77 -12.80
CA TYR A 77 24.58 20.04 -12.85
C TYR A 77 26.08 19.82 -13.02
N THR A 78 26.75 20.84 -13.56
CA THR A 78 28.22 20.89 -13.66
C THR A 78 28.77 22.22 -13.13
N MET A 79 29.96 22.20 -12.56
CA MET A 79 30.68 23.41 -12.12
C MET A 79 32.19 23.21 -12.06
N PRO A 80 33.01 24.27 -12.04
CA PRO A 80 34.44 24.16 -11.78
C PRO A 80 34.76 23.55 -10.41
N ILE A 81 35.91 22.88 -10.26
CA ILE A 81 36.40 22.30 -9.00
C ILE A 81 36.62 23.35 -7.89
N SER A 82 36.75 24.63 -8.26
CA SER A 82 36.80 25.76 -7.33
C SER A 82 35.44 26.10 -6.70
N GLY A 83 34.35 25.56 -7.24
CA GLY A 83 32.98 25.91 -6.89
C GLY A 83 32.45 27.12 -7.66
N GLY A 84 31.21 27.50 -7.37
CA GLY A 84 30.51 28.64 -7.97
C GLY A 84 29.03 28.36 -8.28
N LYS A 85 28.43 29.20 -9.14
CA LYS A 85 27.09 28.95 -9.69
C LYS A 85 27.16 27.76 -10.65
N ALA A 86 26.34 26.76 -10.40
CA ALA A 86 26.31 25.55 -11.20
C ALA A 86 25.53 25.75 -12.51
N THR A 87 25.99 25.11 -13.57
CA THR A 87 25.33 25.11 -14.88
C THR A 87 24.47 23.85 -14.98
N PRO A 88 23.15 23.98 -15.25
CA PRO A 88 22.30 22.81 -15.48
C PRO A 88 22.67 22.11 -16.79
N LEU A 89 22.75 20.79 -16.76
CA LEU A 89 22.93 19.93 -17.93
C LEU A 89 21.61 19.29 -18.36
N MET A 90 20.76 18.91 -17.40
CA MET A 90 19.46 18.27 -17.66
C MET A 90 18.48 18.60 -16.52
N THR A 91 17.29 19.12 -16.86
CA THR A 91 16.32 19.67 -15.89
C THR A 91 14.86 19.28 -16.18
N ASP A 92 14.65 18.09 -16.76
CA ASP A 92 13.31 17.63 -17.14
C ASP A 92 12.45 17.23 -15.93
N ILE A 93 11.20 16.78 -16.17
CA ILE A 93 10.35 16.20 -15.11
C ILE A 93 10.87 14.81 -14.71
N ALA A 94 11.39 14.05 -15.68
CA ALA A 94 12.08 12.80 -15.46
C ALA A 94 13.22 12.99 -14.45
N TRP A 95 13.36 12.03 -13.54
CA TRP A 95 14.28 12.12 -12.41
C TRP A 95 15.64 11.55 -12.80
N GLN A 96 16.64 12.43 -12.82
CA GLN A 96 18.03 12.11 -13.16
C GLN A 96 18.88 12.05 -11.90
N MET A 97 19.76 11.05 -11.79
CA MET A 97 20.63 10.88 -10.62
C MET A 97 21.92 10.12 -10.92
N GLN A 98 22.87 10.16 -9.98
CA GLN A 98 24.12 9.38 -10.00
C GLN A 98 24.98 9.63 -11.26
N PRO A 99 25.30 10.89 -11.60
CA PRO A 99 26.12 11.20 -12.76
C PRO A 99 27.59 10.81 -12.54
N THR A 100 28.22 10.21 -13.55
CA THR A 100 29.65 9.89 -13.56
C THR A 100 30.31 10.14 -14.91
N PHE A 101 31.50 10.73 -14.90
CA PHE A 101 32.29 11.01 -16.11
C PHE A 101 32.89 9.73 -16.72
N SER A 102 32.92 9.67 -18.05
CA SER A 102 33.74 8.69 -18.76
C SER A 102 35.23 8.93 -18.48
N PRO A 103 36.10 7.90 -18.59
CA PRO A 103 37.55 8.04 -18.36
C PRO A 103 38.24 9.07 -19.27
N ASP A 104 37.65 9.38 -20.43
CA ASP A 104 38.13 10.42 -21.35
C ASP A 104 37.49 11.80 -21.12
N GLY A 105 36.54 11.92 -20.18
CA GLY A 105 35.85 13.15 -19.81
C GLY A 105 34.85 13.67 -20.84
N LYS A 106 34.58 12.93 -21.93
CA LYS A 106 33.71 13.39 -23.01
C LYS A 106 32.23 13.09 -22.80
N HIS A 107 31.91 12.12 -21.95
CA HIS A 107 30.56 11.67 -21.69
C HIS A 107 30.27 11.62 -20.20
N ILE A 108 28.99 11.65 -19.86
CA ILE A 108 28.47 11.44 -18.51
C ILE A 108 27.47 10.29 -18.58
N ALA A 109 27.66 9.25 -17.76
CA ALA A 109 26.65 8.23 -17.52
C ALA A 109 25.81 8.61 -16.31
N PHE A 110 24.52 8.26 -16.31
CA PHE A 110 23.59 8.59 -15.23
C PHE A 110 22.39 7.63 -15.21
N THR A 111 21.63 7.66 -14.13
CA THR A 111 20.35 6.94 -14.01
C THR A 111 19.19 7.87 -14.37
N SER A 112 18.23 7.38 -15.16
CA SER A 112 17.02 8.13 -15.52
C SER A 112 15.76 7.26 -15.48
N ASP A 113 14.64 7.84 -15.03
CA ASP A 113 13.30 7.25 -15.11
C ASP A 113 12.48 7.68 -16.36
N GLN A 114 13.10 8.38 -17.31
CA GLN A 114 12.43 9.00 -18.47
C GLN A 114 11.57 8.03 -19.31
N ASP A 115 11.99 6.77 -19.44
CA ASP A 115 11.25 5.71 -20.15
C ASP A 115 10.25 4.94 -19.26
N GLY A 116 9.99 5.45 -18.05
CA GLY A 116 9.06 4.91 -17.08
C GLY A 116 9.76 4.29 -15.87
N GLY A 117 10.80 3.47 -16.05
CA GLY A 117 11.59 2.89 -14.96
C GLY A 117 13.07 3.26 -15.08
N ASP A 118 13.79 3.20 -13.94
CA ASP A 118 15.22 3.51 -13.86
C ASP A 118 16.02 2.68 -14.87
N ASN A 119 16.78 3.38 -15.72
CA ASN A 119 17.70 2.82 -16.69
C ASN A 119 19.02 3.59 -16.67
N LEU A 120 20.08 3.00 -17.25
CA LEU A 120 21.35 3.69 -17.47
C LEU A 120 21.31 4.47 -18.78
N TRP A 121 21.75 5.71 -18.73
CA TRP A 121 21.82 6.64 -19.84
C TRP A 121 23.22 7.21 -19.97
N VAL A 122 23.54 7.67 -21.18
CA VAL A 122 24.78 8.41 -21.47
C VAL A 122 24.43 9.67 -22.25
N MET A 123 25.06 10.78 -21.88
CA MET A 123 25.04 12.05 -22.62
C MET A 123 26.46 12.55 -22.84
N LYS A 124 26.63 13.54 -23.71
CA LYS A 124 27.89 14.29 -23.81
C LYS A 124 28.12 15.11 -22.53
N ALA A 125 29.37 15.45 -22.25
CA ALA A 125 29.74 16.23 -21.06
C ALA A 125 29.12 17.65 -21.01
N ASP A 126 28.63 18.16 -22.15
CA ASP A 126 27.89 19.43 -22.25
C ASP A 126 26.36 19.28 -22.03
N GLY A 127 25.88 18.05 -21.78
CA GLY A 127 24.46 17.73 -21.55
C GLY A 127 23.69 17.31 -22.81
N SER A 128 24.30 17.36 -24.00
CA SER A 128 23.60 17.04 -25.25
C SER A 128 23.60 15.53 -25.57
N ASP A 129 22.71 15.12 -26.49
CA ASP A 129 22.64 13.76 -27.06
C ASP A 129 22.47 12.63 -26.02
N ALA A 130 21.64 12.86 -25.00
CA ALA A 130 21.27 11.83 -24.04
C ALA A 130 20.58 10.63 -24.71
N THR A 131 21.12 9.42 -24.48
CA THR A 131 20.58 8.17 -25.02
C THR A 131 20.58 7.05 -24.00
N PRO A 132 19.58 6.14 -24.02
CA PRO A 132 19.52 5.02 -23.09
C PRO A 132 20.51 3.92 -23.51
N VAL A 133 21.34 3.47 -22.57
CA VAL A 133 22.17 2.27 -22.72
C VAL A 133 21.32 1.02 -22.46
N THR A 134 20.39 1.10 -21.51
CA THR A 134 19.50 -0.01 -21.15
C THR A 134 18.03 0.34 -21.36
N LYS A 135 17.20 -0.70 -21.54
CA LYS A 135 15.77 -0.56 -21.89
C LYS A 135 14.89 -1.49 -21.04
N GLU A 136 15.16 -1.56 -19.74
CA GLU A 136 14.34 -2.32 -18.79
C GLU A 136 12.94 -1.69 -18.69
N THR A 137 11.91 -2.54 -18.75
CA THR A 137 10.50 -2.12 -18.74
C THR A 137 9.78 -2.43 -17.43
N PHE A 138 10.49 -3.00 -16.46
CA PHE A 138 9.93 -3.37 -15.15
C PHE A 138 11.00 -3.48 -14.06
N ARG A 139 12.21 -3.94 -14.42
CA ARG A 139 13.36 -3.93 -13.52
C ARG A 139 13.87 -2.49 -13.40
N LEU A 140 14.41 -2.16 -12.24
CA LEU A 140 15.04 -0.86 -11.99
C LEU A 140 16.55 -1.05 -12.09
N LEU A 141 17.21 -0.29 -12.97
CA LEU A 141 18.64 -0.34 -13.20
C LEU A 141 19.27 1.03 -12.88
N ASN A 142 20.24 1.06 -11.97
CA ASN A 142 20.85 2.30 -11.48
C ASN A 142 22.32 2.13 -11.10
N SER A 143 22.92 3.17 -10.51
CA SER A 143 24.31 3.22 -10.00
C SER A 143 25.35 2.88 -11.09
N PRO A 144 25.42 3.65 -12.19
CA PRO A 144 26.39 3.41 -13.26
C PRO A 144 27.83 3.63 -12.77
N ALA A 145 28.77 2.81 -13.26
CA ALA A 145 30.20 3.10 -13.18
C ALA A 145 30.92 2.67 -14.46
N TRP A 146 31.83 3.51 -14.95
CA TRP A 146 32.60 3.26 -16.18
C TRP A 146 33.73 2.26 -15.98
N SER A 147 33.92 1.38 -16.96
CA SER A 147 35.17 0.63 -17.09
C SER A 147 36.33 1.59 -17.42
N PRO A 148 37.58 1.30 -17.01
CA PRO A 148 38.72 2.19 -17.24
C PRO A 148 39.02 2.46 -18.73
N ASP A 149 38.61 1.57 -19.63
CA ASP A 149 38.73 1.74 -21.08
C ASP A 149 37.61 2.60 -21.69
N GLY A 150 36.57 2.92 -20.93
CA GLY A 150 35.42 3.71 -21.38
C GLY A 150 34.47 2.99 -22.34
N GLU A 151 34.59 1.67 -22.53
CA GLU A 151 33.72 0.89 -23.43
C GLU A 151 32.50 0.28 -22.74
N TYR A 152 32.56 0.10 -21.41
CA TYR A 152 31.52 -0.58 -20.64
C TYR A 152 31.04 0.24 -19.45
N LEU A 153 29.82 -0.06 -19.03
CA LEU A 153 29.22 0.38 -17.78
C LEU A 153 28.87 -0.84 -16.94
N VAL A 154 29.15 -0.79 -15.64
CA VAL A 154 28.45 -1.64 -14.67
C VAL A 154 27.29 -0.88 -14.07
N GLY A 155 26.23 -1.60 -13.70
CA GLY A 155 25.11 -1.05 -12.97
C GLY A 155 24.38 -2.12 -12.18
N ARG A 156 23.48 -1.68 -11.32
CA ARG A 156 22.75 -2.52 -10.38
C ARG A 156 21.32 -2.74 -10.86
N LYS A 157 20.95 -4.00 -11.10
CA LYS A 157 19.64 -4.43 -11.61
C LYS A 157 18.78 -5.04 -10.50
N HIS A 158 17.63 -4.41 -10.21
CA HIS A 158 16.72 -4.84 -9.15
C HIS A 158 15.61 -5.79 -9.63
N TYR A 159 15.36 -6.83 -8.84
CA TYR A 159 14.34 -7.84 -9.13
C TYR A 159 13.19 -7.83 -8.14
N THR A 160 12.07 -7.21 -8.51
CA THR A 160 10.79 -7.36 -7.80
C THR A 160 10.22 -8.78 -7.89
N GLY A 161 9.76 -9.31 -6.76
CA GLY A 161 9.12 -10.62 -6.58
C GLY A 161 7.75 -10.48 -5.89
N SER A 162 7.51 -11.27 -4.84
CA SER A 162 6.33 -11.08 -3.97
C SER A 162 6.45 -9.85 -3.06
N ARG A 163 7.68 -9.41 -2.81
CA ARG A 163 8.03 -8.11 -2.25
C ARG A 163 8.38 -7.12 -3.38
N SER A 164 7.88 -5.90 -3.25
CA SER A 164 7.97 -4.82 -4.25
C SER A 164 9.38 -4.27 -4.43
N LEU A 165 10.08 -4.08 -3.31
CA LEU A 165 11.47 -3.63 -3.27
C LEU A 165 12.32 -4.91 -3.16
N GLY A 166 12.99 -5.31 -4.23
CA GLY A 166 13.71 -6.57 -4.30
C GLY A 166 15.22 -6.40 -4.34
N ALA A 167 15.94 -7.51 -4.14
CA ALA A 167 17.40 -7.50 -4.16
C ALA A 167 17.98 -7.21 -5.56
N GLY A 168 19.08 -6.45 -5.59
CA GLY A 168 19.85 -6.10 -6.77
C GLY A 168 20.91 -7.15 -7.17
N GLU A 169 21.36 -7.05 -8.41
CA GLU A 169 22.50 -7.77 -8.98
C GLU A 169 23.38 -6.78 -9.75
N VAL A 170 24.71 -6.98 -9.77
CA VAL A 170 25.63 -6.19 -10.61
C VAL A 170 25.69 -6.80 -12.01
N TRP A 171 25.50 -5.96 -13.01
CA TRP A 171 25.48 -6.31 -14.44
C TRP A 171 26.41 -5.38 -15.23
N LEU A 172 27.05 -5.92 -16.27
CA LEU A 172 27.93 -5.23 -17.20
C LEU A 172 27.22 -5.01 -18.55
N TYR A 173 27.34 -3.81 -19.11
CA TYR A 173 26.75 -3.40 -20.37
C TYR A 173 27.80 -2.71 -21.24
N HIS A 174 27.78 -2.94 -22.55
CA HIS A 174 28.56 -2.11 -23.47
C HIS A 174 27.90 -0.73 -23.59
N LYS A 175 28.67 0.34 -23.76
CA LYS A 175 28.14 1.72 -23.83
C LYS A 175 27.11 1.95 -24.94
N SER A 176 27.15 1.13 -26.00
CA SER A 176 26.17 1.18 -27.10
C SER A 176 24.89 0.36 -26.82
N GLY A 177 24.76 -0.24 -25.63
CA GLY A 177 23.62 -1.03 -25.17
C GLY A 177 23.77 -2.55 -25.33
N GLY A 178 22.65 -3.25 -25.26
CA GLY A 178 22.56 -4.73 -25.25
C GLY A 178 21.81 -5.26 -24.02
N SER A 179 21.68 -6.59 -23.89
CA SER A 179 20.97 -7.20 -22.75
C SER A 179 21.79 -7.27 -21.45
N GLY A 180 23.09 -6.98 -21.54
CA GLY A 180 24.04 -7.05 -20.43
C GLY A 180 24.50 -8.47 -20.07
N VAL A 181 25.55 -8.52 -19.24
CA VAL A 181 26.16 -9.72 -18.68
C VAL A 181 26.12 -9.63 -17.16
N MET A 182 25.55 -10.63 -16.49
CA MET A 182 25.49 -10.68 -15.03
C MET A 182 26.88 -10.96 -14.46
N LEU A 183 27.33 -10.13 -13.50
CA LEU A 183 28.58 -10.35 -12.77
C LEU A 183 28.33 -11.03 -11.43
N THR A 184 27.28 -10.61 -10.71
CA THR A 184 26.96 -11.14 -9.38
C THR A 184 25.54 -11.66 -9.33
N LYS A 185 25.32 -12.78 -8.63
CA LYS A 185 23.99 -13.32 -8.35
C LYS A 185 23.53 -12.92 -6.95
N ARG A 186 22.27 -12.48 -6.81
CA ARG A 186 21.68 -12.17 -5.51
C ARG A 186 21.54 -13.44 -4.63
N PRO A 187 21.83 -13.38 -3.32
CA PRO A 187 21.66 -14.53 -2.42
C PRO A 187 20.20 -14.98 -2.30
N ASN A 188 19.27 -14.02 -2.28
CA ASN A 188 17.83 -14.24 -2.18
C ASN A 188 17.07 -12.99 -2.66
N GLU A 189 15.75 -12.93 -2.47
CA GLU A 189 14.92 -11.81 -2.93
C GLU A 189 15.00 -10.55 -2.04
N GLN A 190 15.69 -10.60 -0.90
CA GLN A 190 15.70 -9.53 0.12
C GLN A 190 17.08 -8.93 0.40
N LYS A 191 18.17 -9.70 0.30
CA LYS A 191 19.51 -9.24 0.72
C LYS A 191 20.22 -8.48 -0.40
N ASP A 192 20.49 -7.22 -0.09
CA ASP A 192 20.89 -6.15 -0.98
C ASP A 192 22.27 -6.37 -1.67
N LEU A 193 22.50 -6.00 -2.94
CA LEU A 193 23.86 -5.83 -3.53
C LEU A 193 23.89 -4.52 -4.31
N GLY A 194 24.90 -3.67 -4.11
CA GLY A 194 24.94 -2.36 -4.78
C GLY A 194 26.32 -1.70 -4.85
N GLU A 195 26.29 -0.43 -5.30
CA GLU A 195 27.43 0.50 -5.32
C GLU A 195 28.67 -0.04 -6.05
N PRO A 196 28.54 -0.45 -7.33
CA PRO A 196 29.64 -1.05 -8.07
C PRO A 196 30.72 -0.01 -8.43
N ALA A 197 31.99 -0.38 -8.34
CA ALA A 197 33.12 0.45 -8.75
C ALA A 197 34.24 -0.38 -9.37
N PHE A 198 34.78 0.06 -10.52
CA PHE A 198 35.90 -0.62 -11.16
C PHE A 198 37.23 -0.33 -10.47
N SER A 199 38.14 -1.31 -10.46
CA SER A 199 39.55 -1.02 -10.23
C SER A 199 40.14 -0.25 -11.42
N PRO A 200 41.12 0.65 -11.21
CA PRO A 200 41.72 1.44 -12.30
C PRO A 200 42.42 0.58 -13.37
N ASP A 201 42.88 -0.61 -13.01
CA ASP A 201 43.50 -1.57 -13.92
C ASP A 201 42.51 -2.45 -14.70
N GLY A 202 41.20 -2.28 -14.45
CA GLY A 202 40.14 -3.00 -15.15
C GLY A 202 40.01 -4.48 -14.79
N LYS A 203 40.69 -4.96 -13.74
CA LYS A 203 40.65 -6.39 -13.34
C LYS A 203 39.51 -6.73 -12.40
N TYR A 204 39.03 -5.74 -11.63
CA TYR A 204 38.11 -5.97 -10.53
C TYR A 204 36.89 -5.04 -10.58
N VAL A 205 35.77 -5.54 -10.05
CA VAL A 205 34.60 -4.73 -9.70
C VAL A 205 34.35 -4.90 -8.20
N TYR A 206 34.45 -3.81 -7.45
CA TYR A 206 34.05 -3.75 -6.04
C TYR A 206 32.56 -3.48 -5.93
N PHE A 207 31.90 -3.99 -4.88
CA PHE A 207 30.48 -3.75 -4.61
C PHE A 207 30.19 -3.96 -3.11
N SER A 208 29.16 -3.29 -2.58
CA SER A 208 28.64 -3.54 -1.24
C SER A 208 27.54 -4.60 -1.28
N GLN A 209 27.45 -5.42 -0.23
CA GLN A 209 26.41 -6.44 -0.08
C GLN A 209 25.89 -6.49 1.36
N ASP A 210 24.57 -6.54 1.53
CA ASP A 210 23.93 -6.91 2.80
C ASP A 210 24.20 -8.39 3.08
N THR A 211 24.87 -8.65 4.19
CA THR A 211 25.27 -10.02 4.61
C THR A 211 24.58 -10.49 5.89
N THR A 212 23.55 -9.78 6.33
CA THR A 212 22.74 -10.20 7.48
C THR A 212 22.10 -11.57 7.22
N PRO A 213 21.90 -12.41 8.26
CA PRO A 213 21.37 -13.76 8.10
C PRO A 213 19.94 -13.80 7.53
N GLY A 214 19.55 -14.97 7.01
CA GLY A 214 18.16 -15.26 6.64
C GLY A 214 17.70 -14.71 5.27
N PRO A 215 16.55 -15.19 4.76
CA PRO A 215 15.99 -14.77 3.48
C PRO A 215 14.91 -13.68 3.60
N TYR A 216 14.76 -13.03 4.76
CA TYR A 216 13.70 -12.06 5.05
C TYR A 216 14.26 -10.65 5.26
N PHE A 217 13.38 -9.65 5.07
CA PHE A 217 13.66 -8.27 5.46
C PHE A 217 13.55 -8.12 6.97
N GLU A 218 14.39 -7.24 7.51
CA GLU A 218 14.49 -6.93 8.93
C GLU A 218 14.47 -5.41 9.08
N TYR A 219 13.56 -4.92 9.92
CA TYR A 219 13.56 -3.52 10.36
C TYR A 219 14.65 -3.33 11.42
N SER A 220 15.23 -2.13 11.49
CA SER A 220 16.18 -1.72 12.54
C SER A 220 17.31 -2.73 12.74
N LYS A 221 17.94 -3.14 11.63
CA LYS A 221 19.07 -4.07 11.65
C LYS A 221 20.18 -3.50 12.52
N ASP A 222 20.85 -4.37 13.27
CA ASP A 222 21.95 -3.97 14.14
C ASP A 222 23.16 -3.50 13.31
N SER A 223 23.33 -2.18 13.20
CA SER A 223 24.44 -1.56 12.47
C SER A 223 25.78 -1.69 13.21
N GLU A 224 25.79 -1.86 14.53
CA GLU A 224 27.03 -2.12 15.29
C GLU A 224 27.63 -3.46 14.91
N SER A 225 26.80 -4.50 14.77
CA SER A 225 27.23 -5.83 14.36
C SER A 225 27.73 -5.89 12.90
N GLY A 226 27.44 -4.86 12.11
CA GLY A 226 27.80 -4.75 10.69
C GLY A 226 26.77 -5.40 9.77
N ILE A 227 26.15 -4.59 8.91
CA ILE A 227 25.10 -5.03 7.96
C ILE A 227 25.71 -5.35 6.60
N TYR A 228 26.44 -4.39 6.04
CA TYR A 228 27.04 -4.49 4.71
C TYR A 228 28.51 -4.89 4.76
N ARG A 229 28.97 -5.56 3.71
CA ARG A 229 30.38 -5.87 3.44
C ARG A 229 30.76 -5.40 2.05
N ILE A 230 32.00 -4.94 1.89
CA ILE A 230 32.56 -4.70 0.55
C ILE A 230 33.17 -5.99 0.05
N LYS A 231 32.76 -6.37 -1.17
CA LYS A 231 33.28 -7.52 -1.90
C LYS A 231 33.91 -7.06 -3.22
N ARG A 232 34.71 -7.95 -3.80
CA ARG A 232 35.43 -7.74 -5.06
C ARG A 232 35.20 -8.93 -5.97
N PHE A 233 34.68 -8.68 -7.17
CA PHE A 233 34.57 -9.62 -8.28
C PHE A 233 35.79 -9.49 -9.19
N GLU A 234 36.47 -10.59 -9.52
CA GLU A 234 37.57 -10.64 -10.48
C GLU A 234 37.04 -11.00 -11.87
N LEU A 235 37.24 -10.11 -12.84
CA LEU A 235 36.63 -10.23 -14.18
C LEU A 235 37.18 -11.43 -14.98
N GLU A 236 38.45 -11.77 -14.79
CA GLU A 236 39.08 -12.89 -15.50
C GLU A 236 38.56 -14.26 -15.04
N THR A 237 38.34 -14.43 -13.74
CA THR A 237 38.06 -15.75 -13.13
C THR A 237 36.61 -15.90 -12.66
N GLY A 238 35.89 -14.80 -12.46
CA GLY A 238 34.58 -14.76 -11.82
C GLY A 238 34.61 -14.93 -10.29
N LYS A 239 35.80 -14.93 -9.67
CA LYS A 239 35.95 -15.13 -8.23
C LYS A 239 35.46 -13.91 -7.45
N ILE A 240 34.66 -14.15 -6.40
CA ILE A 240 34.22 -13.13 -5.44
C ILE A 240 34.98 -13.29 -4.12
N THR A 241 35.59 -12.22 -3.63
CA THR A 241 36.30 -12.17 -2.34
C THR A 241 35.72 -11.05 -1.47
N THR A 242 35.63 -11.26 -0.15
CA THR A 242 35.27 -10.19 0.80
C THR A 242 36.52 -9.39 1.13
N ILE A 243 36.47 -8.06 0.96
CA ILE A 243 37.59 -7.15 1.18
C ILE A 243 37.47 -6.47 2.55
N LEU A 244 36.29 -5.97 2.89
CA LEU A 244 36.02 -5.31 4.17
C LEU A 244 34.73 -5.84 4.80
N SER A 245 34.77 -6.03 6.12
CA SER A 245 33.66 -6.44 6.95
C SER A 245 33.97 -6.16 8.42
N GLY A 246 32.95 -6.03 9.26
CA GLY A 246 33.14 -5.87 10.70
C GLY A 246 32.16 -4.88 11.29
N LYS A 247 32.51 -4.33 12.45
CA LYS A 247 31.72 -3.33 13.17
C LYS A 247 31.33 -2.17 12.24
N GLY A 248 30.08 -1.69 12.33
CA GLY A 248 29.60 -0.55 11.54
C GLY A 248 29.35 -0.83 10.06
N GLY A 249 29.71 -2.03 9.58
CA GLY A 249 29.61 -2.41 8.17
C GLY A 249 30.61 -1.68 7.27
N ALA A 250 30.60 -2.00 5.98
CA ALA A 250 31.40 -1.29 4.97
C ALA A 250 30.59 -1.15 3.68
N ILE A 251 30.47 0.09 3.19
CA ILE A 251 29.68 0.47 2.01
C ILE A 251 30.45 1.48 1.14
N ARG A 252 29.89 1.76 -0.04
CA ARG A 252 30.37 2.76 -1.01
C ARG A 252 31.88 2.64 -1.31
N PRO A 253 32.34 1.51 -1.89
CA PRO A 253 33.74 1.34 -2.27
C PRO A 253 34.14 2.30 -3.41
N VAL A 254 35.23 3.06 -3.23
CA VAL A 254 35.78 3.95 -4.27
C VAL A 254 37.30 3.78 -4.39
N PRO A 255 37.79 2.97 -5.34
CA PRO A 255 39.22 2.74 -5.54
C PRO A 255 39.98 4.03 -5.90
N SER A 256 41.20 4.20 -5.40
CA SER A 256 42.08 5.30 -5.79
C SER A 256 42.55 5.15 -7.24
N PRO A 257 42.82 6.25 -7.99
CA PRO A 257 43.28 6.17 -9.38
C PRO A 257 44.57 5.36 -9.58
N ASP A 258 45.45 5.30 -8.59
CA ASP A 258 46.67 4.49 -8.60
C ASP A 258 46.48 3.03 -8.14
N GLY A 259 45.26 2.65 -7.76
CA GLY A 259 44.89 1.29 -7.36
C GLY A 259 45.47 0.83 -6.03
N LYS A 260 46.07 1.72 -5.23
CA LYS A 260 46.69 1.36 -3.94
C LYS A 260 45.73 1.40 -2.76
N TYR A 261 44.71 2.24 -2.84
CA TYR A 261 43.78 2.44 -1.74
C TYR A 261 42.33 2.24 -2.16
N LEU A 262 41.48 1.99 -1.17
CA LEU A 262 40.04 1.95 -1.30
C LEU A 262 39.42 2.90 -0.28
N ALA A 263 38.76 3.96 -0.74
CA ALA A 263 37.91 4.77 0.13
C ALA A 263 36.58 4.04 0.37
N TYR A 264 36.04 4.11 1.58
CA TYR A 264 34.77 3.49 1.94
C TYR A 264 34.10 4.21 3.11
N VAL A 265 32.80 4.01 3.25
CA VAL A 265 32.03 4.49 4.40
C VAL A 265 31.77 3.33 5.36
N SER A 266 31.95 3.61 6.65
CA SER A 266 31.64 2.72 7.77
C SER A 266 31.10 3.56 8.93
N ARG A 267 30.54 2.90 9.95
CA ARG A 267 30.05 3.58 11.16
C ARG A 267 30.95 3.32 12.36
N ASP A 268 31.28 4.39 13.07
CA ASP A 268 31.70 4.30 14.47
C ASP A 268 30.48 4.58 15.34
N ASP A 269 30.02 3.56 16.07
CA ASP A 269 28.74 3.64 16.78
C ASP A 269 27.61 3.98 15.76
N PHE A 270 26.80 5.03 15.99
CA PHE A 270 25.74 5.43 15.06
C PHE A 270 26.19 6.49 14.01
N GLN A 271 27.46 6.88 14.01
CA GLN A 271 27.99 7.97 13.19
C GLN A 271 28.68 7.42 11.93
N SER A 272 28.16 7.77 10.74
CA SER A 272 28.80 7.45 9.46
C SER A 272 30.07 8.28 9.26
N ASN A 273 31.14 7.62 8.81
CA ASN A 273 32.49 8.17 8.67
C ASN A 273 33.16 7.68 7.36
N LEU A 274 34.12 8.45 6.86
CA LEU A 274 34.91 8.10 5.67
C LEU A 274 36.27 7.53 6.07
N TYR A 275 36.58 6.36 5.55
CA TYR A 275 37.85 5.65 5.79
C TYR A 275 38.62 5.43 4.49
N LEU A 276 39.91 5.18 4.66
CA LEU A 276 40.81 4.72 3.64
C LEU A 276 41.39 3.36 4.03
N TYR A 277 41.33 2.40 3.12
CA TYR A 277 41.92 1.09 3.27
C TYR A 277 43.10 0.92 2.32
N ASP A 278 44.28 0.59 2.85
CA ASP A 278 45.45 0.22 2.04
C ASP A 278 45.30 -1.22 1.53
N LEU A 279 45.17 -1.38 0.21
CA LEU A 279 44.92 -2.68 -0.42
C LEU A 279 46.12 -3.64 -0.32
N LYS A 280 47.30 -3.15 0.05
CA LYS A 280 48.50 -3.96 0.25
C LYS A 280 48.69 -4.39 1.70
N SER A 281 48.60 -3.44 2.64
CA SER A 281 48.88 -3.70 4.06
C SER A 281 47.66 -4.15 4.85
N GLY A 282 46.47 -3.76 4.40
CA GLY A 282 45.22 -3.92 5.14
C GLY A 282 45.00 -2.87 6.22
N GLU A 283 45.79 -1.79 6.25
CA GLU A 283 45.61 -0.69 7.20
C GLU A 283 44.32 0.10 6.91
N GLU A 284 43.49 0.29 7.94
CA GLU A 284 42.30 1.14 7.92
C GLU A 284 42.63 2.48 8.60
N LYS A 285 42.31 3.60 7.93
CA LYS A 285 42.54 4.95 8.43
C LYS A 285 41.29 5.80 8.30
N LEU A 286 40.83 6.38 9.42
CA LEU A 286 39.80 7.42 9.40
C LEU A 286 40.31 8.68 8.70
N VAL A 287 39.58 9.15 7.69
CA VAL A 287 39.92 10.34 6.89
C VAL A 287 39.02 11.52 7.20
N PHE A 288 37.73 11.27 7.45
CA PHE A 288 36.76 12.31 7.79
C PHE A 288 35.67 11.76 8.71
N GLU A 289 35.37 12.50 9.77
CA GLU A 289 34.30 12.21 10.71
C GLU A 289 33.09 13.13 10.46
N GLY A 290 31.88 12.62 10.68
CA GLY A 290 30.67 13.45 10.62
C GLY A 290 30.04 13.51 9.23
N LEU A 291 30.02 12.38 8.51
CA LEU A 291 29.13 12.25 7.35
C LEU A 291 27.66 12.29 7.82
N ASP A 292 26.76 12.66 6.92
CA ASP A 292 25.34 12.45 7.19
C ASP A 292 25.07 10.95 7.31
N ARG A 293 23.99 10.58 8.01
CA ARG A 293 23.70 9.18 8.25
C ARG A 293 23.42 8.44 6.94
N ASP A 294 24.13 7.34 6.73
CA ASP A 294 23.90 6.40 5.64
C ASP A 294 22.56 5.63 5.74
N MET A 295 22.26 4.86 4.70
CA MET A 295 21.03 4.09 4.54
C MET A 295 21.19 2.59 4.88
N GLN A 296 22.21 2.17 5.65
CA GLN A 296 22.47 0.74 5.96
C GLN A 296 21.28 0.04 6.65
N GLU A 297 20.50 0.78 7.45
CA GLU A 297 19.33 0.28 8.18
C GLU A 297 18.00 0.47 7.43
N THR A 298 18.06 0.78 6.14
CA THR A 298 16.89 1.03 5.30
C THR A 298 16.91 0.23 4.01
N TRP A 299 15.86 0.37 3.20
CA TRP A 299 15.89 -0.10 1.82
C TRP A 299 16.63 0.91 0.94
N ALA A 300 17.80 0.52 0.42
CA ALA A 300 18.72 1.43 -0.26
C ALA A 300 18.79 1.13 -1.77
N ILE A 301 17.69 1.32 -2.52
CA ILE A 301 17.62 0.99 -3.97
C ILE A 301 18.59 1.85 -4.80
N HIS A 302 18.82 3.10 -4.40
CA HIS A 302 19.70 4.04 -5.12
C HIS A 302 21.09 4.17 -4.47
N GLY A 303 21.54 3.13 -3.77
CA GLY A 303 22.81 3.12 -3.03
C GLY A 303 22.64 3.49 -1.55
N VAL A 304 23.66 3.17 -0.74
CA VAL A 304 23.62 3.26 0.73
C VAL A 304 24.21 4.57 1.24
N TYR A 305 25.12 5.18 0.49
CA TYR A 305 25.58 6.55 0.65
C TYR A 305 25.78 7.20 -0.74
N PRO A 306 25.71 8.53 -0.92
CA PRO A 306 25.95 9.15 -2.23
C PRO A 306 27.33 8.86 -2.82
N ASP A 307 27.45 8.97 -4.14
CA ASP A 307 28.73 8.81 -4.86
C ASP A 307 29.76 9.86 -4.44
N MET A 308 31.03 9.46 -4.48
CA MET A 308 32.20 10.29 -4.18
C MET A 308 33.33 9.96 -5.14
N ALA A 309 34.26 10.90 -5.33
CA ALA A 309 35.31 10.78 -6.34
C ALA A 309 36.68 11.20 -5.84
N TRP A 310 37.72 10.54 -6.35
CA TRP A 310 39.11 10.96 -6.14
C TRP A 310 39.48 12.07 -7.13
N LEU A 311 40.31 13.01 -6.69
CA LEU A 311 41.07 13.82 -7.63
C LEU A 311 42.18 12.97 -8.27
N PRO A 312 42.63 13.30 -9.50
CA PRO A 312 43.73 12.61 -10.17
C PRO A 312 45.07 12.64 -9.40
N ASP A 313 45.15 13.44 -8.34
CA ASP A 313 46.34 13.58 -7.48
C ASP A 313 46.57 12.40 -6.51
N ASN A 314 45.62 11.46 -6.41
CA ASN A 314 45.62 10.32 -5.47
C ASN A 314 45.65 10.72 -3.99
N LYS A 315 45.30 11.96 -3.65
CA LYS A 315 45.41 12.52 -2.30
C LYS A 315 44.12 13.14 -1.82
N THR A 316 43.26 13.60 -2.72
CA THR A 316 42.06 14.34 -2.37
C THR A 316 40.81 13.57 -2.77
N ILE A 317 39.82 13.49 -1.88
CA ILE A 317 38.50 12.93 -2.16
C ILE A 317 37.47 14.06 -2.12
N VAL A 318 36.57 14.11 -3.11
CA VAL A 318 35.41 15.01 -3.20
C VAL A 318 34.14 14.21 -2.91
N PHE A 319 33.29 14.70 -2.01
CA PHE A 319 32.12 13.98 -1.50
C PHE A 319 31.04 14.95 -0.97
N TRP A 320 29.82 14.45 -0.77
CA TRP A 320 28.76 15.17 -0.10
C TRP A 320 28.74 14.90 1.41
N ALA A 321 28.66 15.96 2.22
CA ALA A 321 28.40 15.89 3.67
C ALA A 321 27.96 17.24 4.24
N GLY A 322 27.06 17.22 5.22
CA GLY A 322 26.52 18.39 5.90
C GLY A 322 25.74 19.33 4.98
N GLY A 323 25.11 18.77 3.95
CA GLY A 323 24.41 19.55 2.91
C GLY A 323 25.33 20.18 1.86
N HIS A 324 26.64 19.96 1.94
CA HIS A 324 27.62 20.61 1.07
C HIS A 324 28.46 19.59 0.29
N ILE A 325 29.01 20.04 -0.84
CA ILE A 325 30.12 19.36 -1.51
C ILE A 325 31.40 19.75 -0.77
N LYS A 326 32.19 18.75 -0.38
CA LYS A 326 33.44 18.91 0.36
C LYS A 326 34.58 18.19 -0.35
N ARG A 327 35.80 18.63 -0.05
CA ARG A 327 37.02 17.89 -0.36
C ARG A 327 37.81 17.62 0.91
N VAL A 328 38.51 16.50 0.98
CA VAL A 328 39.40 16.14 2.08
C VAL A 328 40.73 15.61 1.56
N ASP A 329 41.84 16.10 2.13
CA ASP A 329 43.18 15.54 1.91
C ASP A 329 43.34 14.28 2.79
N THR A 330 43.56 13.12 2.18
CA THR A 330 43.56 11.82 2.85
C THR A 330 44.74 11.61 3.79
N LYS A 331 45.82 12.38 3.62
CA LYS A 331 46.99 12.30 4.50
C LYS A 331 46.77 13.10 5.79
N SER A 332 46.34 14.35 5.67
CA SER A 332 46.21 15.30 6.78
C SER A 332 44.82 15.32 7.43
N GLY A 333 43.79 14.78 6.77
CA GLY A 333 42.40 14.86 7.22
C GLY A 333 41.78 16.26 7.11
N LYS A 334 42.50 17.23 6.54
CA LYS A 334 41.99 18.60 6.39
C LYS A 334 40.89 18.62 5.32
N SER A 335 39.72 19.11 5.69
CA SER A 335 38.56 19.24 4.80
C SER A 335 38.22 20.70 4.50
N ALA A 336 37.62 20.94 3.34
CA ALA A 336 37.11 22.25 2.94
C ALA A 336 35.83 22.10 2.11
N ILE A 337 34.92 23.07 2.23
CA ILE A 337 33.72 23.15 1.39
C ILE A 337 34.12 23.63 -0.01
N ILE A 338 33.56 22.98 -1.03
CA ILE A 338 33.54 23.50 -2.41
C ILE A 338 32.17 24.17 -2.57
N PRO A 339 32.11 25.51 -2.64
CA PRO A 339 30.83 26.21 -2.66
C PRO A 339 30.08 25.90 -3.97
N PHE A 340 28.79 25.64 -3.87
CA PHE A 340 27.91 25.56 -5.04
C PHE A 340 26.71 26.48 -4.84
N GLU A 341 26.12 26.92 -5.94
CA GLU A 341 24.85 27.62 -5.96
C GLU A 341 24.01 27.07 -7.13
N VAL A 342 22.81 26.59 -6.82
CA VAL A 342 21.80 26.16 -7.81
C VAL A 342 20.63 27.13 -7.74
N ASP A 343 20.20 27.58 -8.92
CA ASP A 343 19.11 28.53 -9.13
C ASP A 343 18.27 27.98 -10.29
N THR A 344 17.16 27.31 -9.97
CA THR A 344 16.36 26.52 -10.92
C THR A 344 14.87 26.57 -10.60
N GLU A 345 14.07 26.03 -11.50
CA GLU A 345 12.63 25.87 -11.36
C GLU A 345 12.23 24.40 -11.51
N LYS A 346 11.37 23.89 -10.61
CA LYS A 346 10.83 22.53 -10.69
C LYS A 346 9.31 22.57 -10.89
N LYS A 347 8.82 21.79 -11.85
CA LYS A 347 7.37 21.59 -12.03
C LYS A 347 6.86 20.63 -10.96
N ILE A 348 5.83 21.06 -10.23
CA ILE A 348 5.13 20.25 -9.23
C ILE A 348 3.68 20.12 -9.66
N GLN A 349 3.21 18.90 -9.79
CA GLN A 349 1.81 18.62 -10.05
C GLN A 349 0.96 18.90 -8.80
N LYS A 350 -0.21 19.49 -9.00
CA LYS A 350 -1.16 19.74 -7.91
C LYS A 350 -1.58 18.43 -7.24
N ALA A 351 -1.49 18.40 -5.92
CA ALA A 351 -1.84 17.23 -5.12
C ALA A 351 -3.34 16.92 -5.20
N LEU A 352 -3.68 15.63 -5.17
CA LEU A 352 -5.08 15.21 -5.16
C LEU A 352 -5.69 15.42 -3.77
N ARG A 353 -6.67 16.32 -3.68
CA ARG A 353 -7.49 16.50 -2.48
C ARG A 353 -8.93 16.80 -2.89
N PHE A 354 -9.88 16.04 -2.33
CA PHE A 354 -11.30 16.19 -2.61
C PHE A 354 -12.09 16.28 -1.31
N GLN A 355 -13.01 17.24 -1.23
CA GLN A 355 -13.89 17.41 -0.07
C GLN A 355 -14.82 16.20 0.05
N GLN A 356 -14.85 15.57 1.23
CA GLN A 356 -15.79 14.50 1.57
C GLN A 356 -17.07 15.09 2.16
N ASP A 357 -18.17 14.35 2.01
CA ASP A 357 -19.48 14.72 2.53
C ASP A 357 -19.93 13.70 3.58
N LEU A 358 -19.80 14.06 4.86
CA LEU A 358 -20.10 13.13 5.97
C LEU A 358 -21.46 13.39 6.61
N ASP A 359 -21.94 14.63 6.59
CA ASP A 359 -23.22 15.02 7.16
C ASP A 359 -24.39 14.70 6.21
N GLN A 360 -24.70 13.42 6.11
CA GLN A 360 -25.79 12.89 5.28
C GLN A 360 -26.92 12.33 6.16
N ASP A 361 -28.17 12.38 5.68
CA ASP A 361 -29.31 11.71 6.32
C ASP A 361 -29.45 10.24 5.89
N VAL A 362 -29.05 9.95 4.65
CA VAL A 362 -29.10 8.63 4.02
C VAL A 362 -27.86 8.41 3.17
N PHE A 363 -27.41 7.17 3.08
CA PHE A 363 -26.32 6.77 2.19
C PHE A 363 -26.74 5.61 1.29
N ASP A 364 -26.07 5.48 0.15
CA ASP A 364 -26.18 4.30 -0.71
C ASP A 364 -25.30 3.19 -0.16
N VAL A 365 -25.88 2.01 0.06
CA VAL A 365 -25.13 0.79 0.41
C VAL A 365 -24.33 0.34 -0.81
N LYS A 366 -23.01 0.28 -0.65
CA LYS A 366 -22.05 -0.11 -1.69
C LYS A 366 -21.43 -1.48 -1.42
N MET A 367 -21.19 -1.83 -0.16
CA MET A 367 -20.55 -3.10 0.19
C MET A 367 -21.60 -4.20 0.42
N LEU A 368 -21.87 -4.96 -0.64
CA LEU A 368 -22.65 -6.20 -0.57
C LEU A 368 -21.69 -7.38 -0.53
N ARG A 369 -22.00 -8.37 0.30
CA ARG A 369 -21.15 -9.55 0.48
C ARG A 369 -21.91 -10.81 0.15
N ASP A 370 -21.17 -11.82 -0.32
CA ASP A 370 -21.70 -13.14 -0.63
C ASP A 370 -22.97 -13.12 -1.50
N VAL A 371 -22.95 -12.33 -2.57
CA VAL A 371 -24.09 -12.22 -3.50
C VAL A 371 -24.28 -13.54 -4.24
N GLU A 372 -25.49 -14.07 -4.20
CA GLU A 372 -25.89 -15.34 -4.82
C GLU A 372 -27.19 -15.16 -5.61
N ILE A 373 -27.29 -15.86 -6.74
CA ILE A 373 -28.43 -15.76 -7.66
C ILE A 373 -29.25 -17.04 -7.61
N SER A 374 -30.58 -16.92 -7.60
CA SER A 374 -31.44 -18.10 -7.63
C SER A 374 -31.26 -18.88 -8.94
N PRO A 375 -31.45 -20.21 -8.95
CA PRO A 375 -31.21 -21.04 -10.14
C PRO A 375 -31.98 -20.60 -11.39
N ASP A 376 -33.15 -20.00 -11.22
CA ASP A 376 -34.00 -19.47 -12.29
C ASP A 376 -33.65 -18.02 -12.70
N GLY A 377 -32.61 -17.41 -12.10
CA GLY A 377 -32.19 -16.02 -12.36
C GLY A 377 -33.15 -14.95 -11.83
N SER A 378 -34.21 -15.31 -11.09
CA SER A 378 -35.28 -14.38 -10.72
C SER A 378 -35.05 -13.61 -9.42
N ARG A 379 -34.02 -13.96 -8.63
CA ARG A 379 -33.72 -13.32 -7.33
C ARG A 379 -32.22 -13.27 -7.08
N ALA A 380 -31.78 -12.20 -6.42
CA ALA A 380 -30.50 -12.12 -5.74
C ALA A 380 -30.70 -12.21 -4.22
N VAL A 381 -29.83 -12.94 -3.53
CA VAL A 381 -29.68 -12.90 -2.07
C VAL A 381 -28.25 -12.44 -1.74
N PHE A 382 -28.09 -11.63 -0.71
CA PHE A 382 -26.77 -11.10 -0.32
C PHE A 382 -26.74 -10.72 1.16
N GLU A 383 -25.54 -10.68 1.72
CA GLU A 383 -25.26 -10.10 3.04
C GLU A 383 -25.05 -8.59 2.92
N SER A 384 -25.69 -7.85 3.81
CA SER A 384 -25.49 -6.41 3.99
C SER A 384 -25.72 -6.04 5.45
N MET A 385 -24.73 -5.36 6.05
CA MET A 385 -24.76 -4.90 7.44
C MET A 385 -25.12 -6.01 8.47
N GLY A 386 -24.55 -7.20 8.29
CA GLY A 386 -24.68 -8.34 9.19
C GLY A 386 -25.90 -9.21 8.92
N HIS A 387 -26.60 -9.01 7.80
CA HIS A 387 -27.92 -9.57 7.59
C HIS A 387 -28.22 -9.93 6.14
N LEU A 388 -29.10 -10.92 5.93
CA LEU A 388 -29.47 -11.34 4.58
C LEU A 388 -30.64 -10.53 4.01
N TYR A 389 -30.45 -10.07 2.78
CA TYR A 389 -31.45 -9.38 1.98
C TYR A 389 -31.73 -10.16 0.70
N VAL A 390 -32.96 -10.07 0.21
CA VAL A 390 -33.40 -10.64 -1.07
C VAL A 390 -34.00 -9.54 -1.94
N GLN A 391 -33.70 -9.60 -3.23
CA GLN A 391 -34.22 -8.67 -4.24
C GLN A 391 -34.63 -9.45 -5.49
N LYS A 392 -35.74 -9.03 -6.13
CA LYS A 392 -36.20 -9.68 -7.36
C LYS A 392 -35.41 -9.15 -8.54
N LEU A 393 -35.18 -10.04 -9.50
CA LEU A 393 -34.55 -9.78 -10.78
C LEU A 393 -35.53 -10.11 -11.92
N ASP A 394 -35.41 -9.37 -13.01
CA ASP A 394 -36.18 -9.53 -14.25
C ASP A 394 -35.17 -9.37 -15.40
N ASN A 395 -34.78 -10.49 -16.02
CA ASN A 395 -33.69 -10.56 -17.00
C ASN A 395 -32.39 -9.89 -16.52
N GLY A 396 -31.95 -10.22 -15.30
CA GLY A 396 -30.74 -9.65 -14.69
C GLY A 396 -30.89 -8.22 -14.17
N LYS A 397 -32.06 -7.58 -14.29
CA LYS A 397 -32.33 -6.24 -13.79
C LYS A 397 -33.13 -6.25 -12.49
N VAL A 398 -32.79 -5.38 -11.55
CA VAL A 398 -33.51 -5.25 -10.28
C VAL A 398 -34.96 -4.82 -10.47
N LYS A 399 -35.88 -5.49 -9.77
CA LYS A 399 -37.31 -5.16 -9.71
C LYS A 399 -37.80 -5.00 -8.27
N GLY A 400 -37.95 -3.75 -7.84
CA GLY A 400 -38.40 -3.41 -6.49
C GLY A 400 -37.26 -3.29 -5.47
N LYS A 401 -37.60 -3.15 -4.19
CA LYS A 401 -36.66 -2.87 -3.10
C LYS A 401 -36.04 -4.16 -2.53
N ALA A 402 -34.78 -4.06 -2.07
CA ALA A 402 -34.17 -5.06 -1.20
C ALA A 402 -35.01 -5.23 0.08
N LYS A 403 -35.20 -6.48 0.52
CA LYS A 403 -35.97 -6.83 1.71
C LYS A 403 -35.21 -7.83 2.56
N ARG A 404 -35.30 -7.73 3.88
CA ARG A 404 -34.77 -8.73 4.79
C ARG A 404 -35.36 -10.12 4.46
N LEU A 405 -34.48 -11.12 4.34
CA LEU A 405 -34.86 -12.52 4.11
C LEU A 405 -35.50 -13.12 5.37
N THR A 406 -34.93 -12.82 6.54
CA THR A 406 -35.42 -13.27 7.84
C THR A 406 -35.93 -12.08 8.65
N LYS A 407 -36.63 -12.35 9.76
CA LYS A 407 -36.95 -11.33 10.79
C LYS A 407 -36.03 -11.43 12.01
N GLN A 408 -34.96 -12.22 11.93
CA GLN A 408 -34.05 -12.46 13.04
C GLN A 408 -33.02 -11.34 13.16
N SER A 409 -32.69 -10.98 14.39
CA SER A 409 -31.83 -9.83 14.75
C SER A 409 -30.88 -10.14 15.90
N GLU A 410 -30.93 -11.35 16.45
CA GLU A 410 -30.15 -11.81 17.59
C GLU A 410 -28.75 -12.33 17.22
N HIS A 411 -28.39 -12.26 15.94
CA HIS A 411 -27.14 -12.75 15.37
C HIS A 411 -26.92 -12.11 13.98
N HIS A 412 -25.67 -12.07 13.53
CA HIS A 412 -25.35 -11.84 12.13
C HIS A 412 -25.72 -13.05 11.26
N GLU A 413 -25.96 -12.81 9.96
CA GLU A 413 -26.33 -13.82 8.95
C GLU A 413 -25.42 -13.66 7.73
N LEU A 414 -24.68 -14.71 7.36
CA LEU A 414 -23.53 -14.66 6.44
C LEU A 414 -23.57 -15.82 5.43
N ASN A 415 -22.88 -15.65 4.28
CA ASN A 415 -22.67 -16.68 3.25
C ASN A 415 -23.95 -17.47 2.86
N PRO A 416 -24.98 -16.82 2.28
CA PRO A 416 -26.15 -17.55 1.77
C PRO A 416 -25.78 -18.46 0.60
N SER A 417 -26.59 -19.48 0.31
CA SER A 417 -26.53 -20.26 -0.93
C SER A 417 -27.88 -20.93 -1.22
N PHE A 418 -28.31 -20.95 -2.48
CA PHE A 418 -29.57 -21.56 -2.91
C PHE A 418 -29.48 -23.08 -3.10
N SER A 419 -30.58 -23.79 -2.79
CA SER A 419 -30.78 -25.15 -3.32
C SER A 419 -31.03 -25.12 -4.84
N ARG A 420 -30.67 -26.18 -5.57
CA ARG A 420 -30.84 -26.24 -7.05
C ARG A 420 -32.29 -26.06 -7.53
N ASP A 421 -33.27 -26.41 -6.70
CA ASP A 421 -34.68 -26.18 -6.99
C ASP A 421 -35.16 -24.74 -6.69
N GLY A 422 -34.29 -23.88 -6.14
CA GLY A 422 -34.56 -22.48 -5.81
C GLY A 422 -35.51 -22.28 -4.61
N LYS A 423 -35.85 -23.34 -3.86
CA LYS A 423 -36.85 -23.28 -2.78
C LYS A 423 -36.27 -23.00 -1.40
N LYS A 424 -34.99 -23.29 -1.16
CA LYS A 424 -34.33 -23.12 0.13
C LYS A 424 -33.05 -22.33 0.00
N ILE A 425 -32.67 -21.69 1.10
CA ILE A 425 -31.39 -21.00 1.28
C ILE A 425 -30.73 -21.56 2.54
N VAL A 426 -29.47 -21.98 2.41
CA VAL A 426 -28.59 -22.28 3.56
C VAL A 426 -27.73 -21.05 3.83
N TYR A 427 -27.45 -20.77 5.10
CA TYR A 427 -26.59 -19.67 5.50
C TYR A 427 -25.95 -19.98 6.86
N THR A 428 -24.97 -19.17 7.23
CA THR A 428 -24.28 -19.25 8.52
C THR A 428 -24.63 -18.04 9.38
N THR A 429 -24.39 -18.15 10.68
CA THR A 429 -24.68 -17.08 11.64
C THR A 429 -23.46 -16.75 12.46
N TRP A 430 -23.45 -15.59 13.11
CA TRP A 430 -22.42 -15.23 14.09
C TRP A 430 -23.02 -14.44 15.25
N ASP A 431 -22.59 -14.76 16.47
CA ASP A 431 -22.90 -14.10 17.74
C ASP A 431 -21.63 -14.23 18.58
N ASP A 432 -21.14 -13.13 19.16
CA ASP A 432 -19.82 -13.12 19.83
C ASP A 432 -19.77 -14.08 21.03
N ASN A 433 -20.92 -14.34 21.67
CA ASN A 433 -21.03 -15.18 22.86
C ASN A 433 -21.47 -16.62 22.53
N LYS A 434 -22.40 -16.78 21.58
CA LYS A 434 -22.98 -18.09 21.21
C LYS A 434 -22.24 -18.78 20.06
N GLN A 435 -21.28 -18.11 19.42
CA GLN A 435 -20.63 -18.53 18.19
C GLN A 435 -21.63 -18.69 17.03
N GLY A 436 -21.14 -19.14 15.88
CA GLY A 436 -21.95 -19.37 14.70
C GLY A 436 -22.65 -20.72 14.65
N THR A 437 -23.74 -20.75 13.89
CA THR A 437 -24.51 -21.95 13.54
C THR A 437 -24.85 -21.98 12.06
N ILE A 438 -25.18 -23.16 11.52
CA ILE A 438 -25.64 -23.32 10.14
C ILE A 438 -27.17 -23.43 10.15
N LYS A 439 -27.83 -22.63 9.30
CA LYS A 439 -29.29 -22.53 9.22
C LYS A 439 -29.81 -22.72 7.81
N VAL A 440 -31.04 -23.21 7.71
CA VAL A 440 -31.79 -23.33 6.45
C VAL A 440 -33.11 -22.57 6.58
N VAL A 441 -33.45 -21.78 5.56
CA VAL A 441 -34.71 -21.02 5.48
C VAL A 441 -35.37 -21.22 4.11
N SER A 442 -36.68 -20.98 4.04
CA SER A 442 -37.38 -20.88 2.74
C SER A 442 -36.80 -19.73 1.93
N ALA A 443 -36.67 -19.91 0.61
CA ALA A 443 -36.26 -18.85 -0.30
C ALA A 443 -37.29 -17.70 -0.39
N SER A 444 -38.52 -17.91 0.07
CA SER A 444 -39.52 -16.86 0.26
C SER A 444 -39.35 -16.06 1.56
N GLY A 445 -38.38 -16.43 2.40
CA GLY A 445 -38.13 -15.85 3.71
C GLY A 445 -38.80 -16.59 4.86
N GLY A 446 -38.54 -16.14 6.08
CA GLY A 446 -39.10 -16.70 7.31
C GLY A 446 -38.06 -16.85 8.43
N LYS A 447 -38.35 -17.72 9.41
CA LYS A 447 -37.41 -18.05 10.49
C LYS A 447 -36.52 -19.21 10.04
N GLY A 448 -35.20 -19.07 10.17
CA GLY A 448 -34.26 -20.13 9.83
C GLY A 448 -34.27 -21.26 10.85
N LYS A 449 -34.19 -22.51 10.37
CA LYS A 449 -34.01 -23.70 11.20
C LYS A 449 -32.51 -23.99 11.33
N THR A 450 -32.00 -24.04 12.56
CA THR A 450 -30.64 -24.52 12.85
C THR A 450 -30.52 -26.00 12.52
N ILE A 451 -29.45 -26.37 11.82
CA ILE A 451 -29.15 -27.76 11.42
C ILE A 451 -27.80 -28.26 11.95
N SER A 452 -26.89 -27.37 12.34
CA SER A 452 -25.67 -27.75 13.06
C SER A 452 -26.01 -28.20 14.48
N GLN A 453 -25.26 -29.19 14.99
CA GLN A 453 -25.43 -29.73 16.35
C GLN A 453 -24.59 -28.98 17.39
N GLU A 454 -23.51 -28.33 16.96
CA GLU A 454 -22.55 -27.63 17.81
C GLU A 454 -22.39 -26.17 17.35
N PRO A 455 -21.95 -25.28 18.24
CA PRO A 455 -21.45 -23.97 17.87
C PRO A 455 -20.15 -24.07 17.08
N GLY A 456 -19.85 -23.05 16.28
CA GLY A 456 -18.57 -22.96 15.61
C GLY A 456 -18.43 -21.73 14.73
N LYS A 457 -17.33 -21.66 13.99
CA LYS A 457 -17.11 -20.62 12.98
C LYS A 457 -17.29 -21.29 11.63
N TYR A 458 -18.51 -21.20 11.12
CA TYR A 458 -18.92 -21.82 9.87
C TYR A 458 -19.03 -20.75 8.80
N ILE A 459 -18.54 -21.06 7.60
CA ILE A 459 -18.63 -20.19 6.42
C ILE A 459 -18.84 -21.04 5.16
N GLU A 460 -19.21 -20.39 4.06
CA GLU A 460 -19.31 -20.98 2.71
C GLU A 460 -20.17 -22.27 2.64
N PRO A 461 -21.41 -22.29 3.17
CA PRO A 461 -22.27 -23.46 3.02
C PRO A 461 -22.86 -23.57 1.60
N SER A 462 -23.01 -24.79 1.09
CA SER A 462 -23.62 -25.06 -0.23
C SER A 462 -24.42 -26.37 -0.22
N PHE A 463 -25.53 -26.41 -0.95
CA PHE A 463 -26.32 -27.64 -1.15
C PHE A 463 -25.71 -28.56 -2.22
N SER A 464 -25.90 -29.87 -2.05
CA SER A 464 -25.78 -30.86 -3.13
C SER A 464 -26.83 -30.63 -4.22
N PRO A 465 -26.60 -31.13 -5.46
CA PRO A 465 -27.56 -31.00 -6.54
C PRO A 465 -28.99 -31.49 -6.21
N ASP A 466 -29.12 -32.56 -5.44
CA ASP A 466 -30.41 -33.10 -4.99
C ASP A 466 -30.99 -32.44 -3.72
N GLY A 467 -30.25 -31.49 -3.13
CA GLY A 467 -30.64 -30.75 -1.94
C GLY A 467 -30.66 -31.56 -0.63
N LYS A 468 -30.10 -32.79 -0.61
CA LYS A 468 -30.09 -33.66 0.57
C LYS A 468 -28.86 -33.49 1.45
N THR A 469 -27.75 -33.02 0.90
CA THR A 469 -26.48 -32.82 1.61
C THR A 469 -26.12 -31.33 1.57
N ILE A 470 -25.50 -30.85 2.64
CA ILE A 470 -24.87 -29.53 2.72
C ILE A 470 -23.39 -29.74 3.00
N VAL A 471 -22.55 -29.06 2.23
CA VAL A 471 -21.13 -28.89 2.55
C VAL A 471 -20.89 -27.50 3.07
N TYR A 472 -19.88 -27.33 3.92
CA TYR A 472 -19.51 -26.05 4.50
C TYR A 472 -18.07 -26.10 4.99
N ARG A 473 -17.49 -24.94 5.29
CA ARG A 473 -16.16 -24.83 5.88
C ARG A 473 -16.24 -24.42 7.35
N LYS A 474 -15.52 -25.15 8.21
CA LYS A 474 -15.28 -24.77 9.61
C LYS A 474 -13.89 -24.14 9.72
N VAL A 475 -13.81 -22.93 10.26
CA VAL A 475 -12.57 -22.14 10.35
C VAL A 475 -12.16 -21.84 11.79
N ARG A 476 -10.92 -21.36 11.97
CA ARG A 476 -10.47 -20.78 13.24
C ARG A 476 -10.87 -19.31 13.32
N GLY A 477 -11.08 -18.83 14.54
CA GLY A 477 -11.10 -17.40 14.85
C GLY A 477 -9.69 -16.81 14.80
N GLY A 478 -9.58 -15.61 14.25
CA GLY A 478 -8.40 -14.76 14.35
C GLY A 478 -8.33 -14.06 15.71
N SER A 479 -7.54 -12.99 15.79
CA SER A 479 -7.30 -12.25 17.05
C SER A 479 -8.51 -11.48 17.58
N ILE A 480 -9.53 -11.24 16.74
CA ILE A 480 -10.73 -10.45 17.09
C ILE A 480 -11.96 -11.30 17.37
N LEU A 481 -11.85 -12.63 17.36
CA LEU A 481 -12.94 -13.56 17.68
C LEU A 481 -12.51 -14.48 18.82
N ASP A 482 -13.49 -15.01 19.56
CA ASP A 482 -13.22 -16.00 20.60
C ASP A 482 -12.47 -17.22 20.04
N LYS A 483 -11.49 -17.71 20.81
CA LYS A 483 -10.69 -18.89 20.48
C LYS A 483 -11.40 -20.22 20.75
N THR A 484 -12.56 -20.22 21.43
CA THR A 484 -13.39 -21.43 21.55
C THR A 484 -13.84 -21.94 20.18
N TRP A 485 -14.07 -23.26 20.06
CA TRP A 485 -14.49 -23.91 18.81
C TRP A 485 -13.54 -23.76 17.60
N ASN A 486 -12.25 -23.50 17.83
CA ASN A 486 -11.21 -23.35 16.80
C ASN A 486 -10.56 -24.67 16.32
N LEU A 487 -10.93 -25.81 16.88
CA LEU A 487 -10.36 -27.11 16.54
C LEU A 487 -11.14 -27.81 15.43
N ALA A 488 -10.50 -28.82 14.82
CA ALA A 488 -11.07 -29.63 13.74
C ALA A 488 -11.61 -28.74 12.60
N THR A 489 -10.75 -27.89 12.05
CA THR A 489 -11.07 -27.09 10.87
C THR A 489 -11.05 -27.95 9.61
N GLY A 490 -11.78 -27.52 8.60
CA GLY A 490 -11.81 -28.23 7.31
C GLY A 490 -13.13 -28.02 6.59
N ILE A 491 -13.30 -28.75 5.50
CA ILE A 491 -14.55 -28.83 4.75
C ILE A 491 -15.29 -30.08 5.23
N TYR A 492 -16.55 -29.89 5.63
CA TYR A 492 -17.42 -30.92 6.18
C TYR A 492 -18.66 -31.07 5.31
N GLN A 493 -19.29 -32.25 5.39
CA GLN A 493 -20.66 -32.47 4.94
C GLN A 493 -21.61 -32.79 6.10
N MET A 494 -22.90 -32.55 5.89
CA MET A 494 -23.98 -33.02 6.75
C MET A 494 -25.31 -33.20 5.97
N PRO A 495 -26.29 -33.95 6.48
CA PRO A 495 -27.65 -33.97 5.92
C PRO A 495 -28.34 -32.60 6.01
N SER A 496 -29.07 -32.21 4.97
CA SER A 496 -29.74 -30.89 4.89
C SER A 496 -30.88 -30.68 5.88
N LYS A 497 -31.33 -31.75 6.55
CA LYS A 497 -32.32 -31.72 7.63
C LYS A 497 -31.70 -31.62 9.03
N GLY A 498 -30.38 -31.64 9.13
CA GLY A 498 -29.60 -31.81 10.37
C GLY A 498 -29.16 -33.27 10.58
N GLY A 499 -28.03 -33.47 11.25
CA GLY A 499 -27.43 -34.77 11.51
C GLY A 499 -25.94 -34.65 11.88
N THR A 500 -25.28 -35.79 12.10
CA THR A 500 -23.85 -35.84 12.44
C THR A 500 -22.99 -35.41 11.24
N PRO A 501 -22.12 -34.39 11.37
CA PRO A 501 -21.24 -33.98 10.29
C PRO A 501 -20.06 -34.96 10.12
N SER A 502 -19.55 -35.09 8.89
CA SER A 502 -18.30 -35.80 8.59
C SER A 502 -17.31 -34.91 7.85
N LEU A 503 -16.03 -35.04 8.19
CA LEU A 503 -14.94 -34.32 7.56
C LEU A 503 -14.69 -34.90 6.16
N ILE A 504 -14.58 -34.02 5.16
CA ILE A 504 -14.17 -34.38 3.79
C ILE A 504 -12.66 -34.16 3.63
N THR A 505 -12.18 -32.96 3.99
CA THR A 505 -10.76 -32.60 3.87
C THR A 505 -10.40 -31.53 4.89
N GLU A 506 -9.19 -31.58 5.44
CA GLU A 506 -8.74 -30.71 6.53
C GLU A 506 -8.51 -29.25 6.09
N TRP A 507 -8.32 -29.02 4.79
CA TRP A 507 -8.01 -27.69 4.27
C TRP A 507 -8.47 -27.48 2.83
N GLY A 508 -8.98 -26.28 2.56
CA GLY A 508 -9.52 -25.82 1.29
C GLY A 508 -10.43 -24.61 1.51
N SER A 509 -10.89 -23.97 0.44
CA SER A 509 -11.85 -22.87 0.48
C SER A 509 -12.87 -22.98 -0.64
N ALA A 510 -14.01 -22.32 -0.44
CA ALA A 510 -15.08 -22.19 -1.41
C ALA A 510 -15.63 -23.55 -1.94
N PRO A 511 -15.96 -24.51 -1.05
CA PRO A 511 -16.49 -25.81 -1.45
C PRO A 511 -17.83 -25.67 -2.19
N HIS A 512 -17.95 -26.34 -3.33
CA HIS A 512 -19.17 -26.31 -4.15
C HIS A 512 -19.35 -27.60 -4.96
N PHE A 513 -20.55 -27.81 -5.49
CA PHE A 513 -20.88 -28.96 -6.33
C PHE A 513 -20.96 -28.57 -7.81
N GLY A 514 -20.52 -29.47 -8.69
CA GLY A 514 -20.89 -29.46 -10.11
C GLY A 514 -22.21 -30.21 -10.34
N ALA A 515 -22.24 -31.10 -11.33
CA ALA A 515 -23.42 -31.90 -11.67
C ALA A 515 -23.71 -33.09 -10.74
N ARG A 516 -22.70 -33.58 -10.02
CA ARG A 516 -22.78 -34.82 -9.24
C ARG A 516 -23.04 -34.55 -7.75
N ASN A 517 -23.70 -35.48 -7.09
CA ASN A 517 -23.99 -35.41 -5.64
C ASN A 517 -22.89 -36.03 -4.77
N ASP A 518 -21.98 -36.81 -5.33
CA ASP A 518 -21.03 -37.65 -4.59
C ASP A 518 -19.63 -37.03 -4.43
N ARG A 519 -19.39 -35.84 -5.00
CA ARG A 519 -18.12 -35.12 -4.92
C ARG A 519 -18.29 -33.62 -4.90
N ILE A 520 -17.27 -32.94 -4.39
CA ILE A 520 -17.19 -31.47 -4.40
C ILE A 520 -15.92 -30.99 -5.09
N TYR A 521 -15.94 -29.70 -5.41
CA TYR A 521 -14.78 -28.93 -5.84
C TYR A 521 -14.48 -27.84 -4.83
N PHE A 522 -13.20 -27.52 -4.67
CA PHE A 522 -12.73 -26.49 -3.74
C PHE A 522 -11.37 -25.96 -4.17
N SER A 523 -11.00 -24.79 -3.68
CA SER A 523 -9.71 -24.17 -3.99
C SER A 523 -8.69 -24.38 -2.86
N ARG A 524 -7.41 -24.47 -3.23
CA ARG A 524 -6.27 -24.39 -2.30
C ARG A 524 -5.29 -23.34 -2.78
N GLY A 525 -4.74 -22.59 -1.83
CA GLY A 525 -3.64 -21.66 -2.07
C GLY A 525 -2.29 -22.39 -2.17
N GLY A 526 -1.23 -21.65 -2.43
CA GLY A 526 0.13 -22.19 -2.54
C GLY A 526 0.98 -21.31 -3.44
N LYS A 527 1.94 -21.89 -4.15
CA LYS A 527 2.70 -21.18 -5.20
C LYS A 527 1.78 -20.66 -6.31
N GLN A 528 0.70 -21.40 -6.58
CA GLN A 528 -0.39 -21.05 -7.47
C GLN A 528 -1.70 -21.49 -6.81
N THR A 529 -2.79 -20.82 -7.14
CA THR A 529 -4.12 -21.25 -6.70
C THR A 529 -4.55 -22.44 -7.53
N GLN A 530 -5.06 -23.48 -6.89
CA GLN A 530 -5.46 -24.73 -7.55
C GLN A 530 -6.92 -25.07 -7.23
N LEU A 531 -7.63 -25.60 -8.23
CA LEU A 531 -8.95 -26.22 -8.08
C LEU A 531 -8.77 -27.73 -7.88
N PHE A 532 -9.32 -28.25 -6.78
CA PHE A 532 -9.34 -29.66 -6.44
C PHE A 532 -10.75 -30.24 -6.60
N LYS A 533 -10.82 -31.56 -6.82
CA LYS A 533 -12.01 -32.38 -6.56
C LYS A 533 -11.73 -33.37 -5.44
N VAL A 534 -12.77 -33.80 -4.73
CA VAL A 534 -12.72 -34.89 -3.75
C VAL A 534 -14.10 -35.52 -3.60
N ASP A 535 -14.17 -36.83 -3.40
CA ASP A 535 -15.43 -37.51 -3.11
C ASP A 535 -15.89 -37.18 -1.67
N LEU A 536 -17.19 -37.32 -1.39
CA LEU A 536 -17.75 -36.92 -0.08
C LEU A 536 -17.22 -37.75 1.11
N ASP A 537 -16.66 -38.93 0.86
CA ASP A 537 -15.99 -39.76 1.87
C ASP A 537 -14.53 -39.32 2.15
N GLY A 538 -14.06 -38.26 1.48
CA GLY A 538 -12.70 -37.73 1.60
C GLY A 538 -11.66 -38.48 0.75
N GLN A 539 -12.08 -39.46 -0.05
CA GLN A 539 -11.18 -40.20 -0.94
C GLN A 539 -11.07 -39.55 -2.33
N HIS A 540 -10.11 -40.04 -3.11
CA HIS A 540 -9.86 -39.61 -4.50
C HIS A 540 -9.65 -38.11 -4.68
N GLU A 541 -9.04 -37.46 -3.69
CA GLU A 541 -8.67 -36.04 -3.79
C GLU A 541 -7.68 -35.83 -4.95
N GLN A 542 -7.97 -34.86 -5.81
CA GLN A 542 -7.17 -34.61 -7.00
C GLN A 542 -7.18 -33.14 -7.42
N ALA A 543 -6.00 -32.56 -7.68
CA ALA A 543 -5.89 -31.26 -8.33
C ALA A 543 -6.27 -31.37 -9.82
N LEU A 544 -7.10 -30.45 -10.30
CA LEU A 544 -7.61 -30.42 -11.67
C LEU A 544 -7.08 -29.23 -12.47
N TYR A 545 -7.11 -28.03 -11.90
CA TYR A 545 -6.69 -26.80 -12.56
C TYR A 545 -5.77 -25.98 -11.67
N GLN A 546 -4.85 -25.21 -12.25
CA GLN A 546 -4.02 -24.27 -11.52
C GLN A 546 -3.82 -22.96 -12.28
N GLY A 547 -3.80 -21.84 -11.55
CA GLY A 547 -3.66 -20.50 -12.11
C GLY A 547 -2.71 -19.66 -11.28
N LYS A 548 -1.82 -18.94 -11.97
CA LYS A 548 -0.77 -18.15 -11.31
C LYS A 548 -1.33 -17.02 -10.45
N PHE A 549 -2.39 -16.36 -10.92
CA PHE A 549 -3.02 -15.24 -10.23
C PHE A 549 -4.52 -15.44 -10.04
N ALA A 550 -5.00 -16.69 -10.17
CA ALA A 550 -6.39 -17.01 -9.96
C ALA A 550 -6.78 -16.77 -8.49
N THR A 551 -7.91 -16.11 -8.28
CA THR A 551 -8.47 -15.82 -6.95
C THR A 551 -9.72 -16.63 -6.67
N GLU A 552 -10.39 -17.14 -7.71
CA GLU A 552 -11.64 -17.89 -7.59
C GLU A 552 -11.80 -18.89 -8.73
N TYR A 553 -12.42 -20.05 -8.43
CA TYR A 553 -12.83 -21.07 -9.38
C TYR A 553 -14.26 -21.52 -9.09
N ARG A 554 -15.08 -21.68 -10.15
CA ARG A 554 -16.47 -22.14 -10.07
C ARG A 554 -16.82 -23.08 -11.21
N VAL A 555 -17.04 -24.35 -10.87
CA VAL A 555 -17.52 -25.38 -11.81
C VAL A 555 -19.01 -25.15 -12.09
N ALA A 556 -19.38 -25.23 -13.37
CA ALA A 556 -20.77 -25.06 -13.79
C ALA A 556 -21.67 -26.19 -13.25
N PRO A 557 -22.97 -25.93 -13.03
CA PRO A 557 -23.93 -26.91 -12.50
C PRO A 557 -24.09 -28.16 -13.36
N ASP A 558 -23.84 -28.06 -14.67
CA ASP A 558 -23.87 -29.17 -15.61
C ASP A 558 -22.53 -29.91 -15.74
N GLY A 559 -21.48 -29.40 -15.10
CA GLY A 559 -20.13 -29.95 -15.15
C GLY A 559 -19.44 -29.80 -16.51
N LYS A 560 -19.86 -28.86 -17.38
CA LYS A 560 -19.26 -28.67 -18.72
C LYS A 560 -18.34 -27.47 -18.83
N HIS A 561 -18.50 -26.47 -17.96
CA HIS A 561 -17.71 -25.24 -17.98
C HIS A 561 -17.07 -24.95 -16.63
N LEU A 562 -15.93 -24.25 -16.67
CA LEU A 562 -15.24 -23.72 -15.52
C LEU A 562 -15.12 -22.21 -15.68
N ALA A 563 -15.67 -21.47 -14.73
CA ALA A 563 -15.43 -20.04 -14.59
C ALA A 563 -14.31 -19.80 -13.56
N PHE A 564 -13.49 -18.78 -13.79
CA PHE A 564 -12.45 -18.37 -12.85
C PHE A 564 -12.21 -16.87 -12.88
N ALA A 565 -11.80 -16.32 -11.73
CA ALA A 565 -11.34 -14.94 -11.62
C ALA A 565 -9.81 -14.91 -11.55
N GLU A 566 -9.19 -14.07 -12.39
CA GLU A 566 -7.76 -13.81 -12.36
C GLU A 566 -7.49 -12.33 -12.63
N ARG A 567 -6.66 -11.68 -11.81
CA ARG A 567 -6.37 -10.23 -11.90
C ARG A 567 -7.65 -9.39 -12.01
N PHE A 568 -8.64 -9.73 -11.17
CA PHE A 568 -9.93 -9.03 -11.06
C PHE A 568 -10.78 -9.06 -12.35
N LYS A 569 -10.55 -10.02 -13.24
CA LYS A 569 -11.31 -10.27 -14.47
C LYS A 569 -11.88 -11.68 -14.45
N VAL A 570 -13.07 -11.87 -15.02
CA VAL A 570 -13.76 -13.17 -15.11
C VAL A 570 -13.51 -13.82 -16.47
N PHE A 571 -13.21 -15.11 -16.43
CA PHE A 571 -12.95 -15.96 -17.59
C PHE A 571 -13.77 -17.24 -17.52
N VAL A 572 -14.06 -17.83 -18.68
CA VAL A 572 -14.71 -19.13 -18.83
C VAL A 572 -13.90 -20.00 -19.80
N THR A 573 -13.80 -21.29 -19.48
CA THR A 573 -13.18 -22.33 -20.30
C THR A 573 -14.02 -23.61 -20.25
N PRO A 574 -13.96 -24.49 -21.26
CA PRO A 574 -14.48 -25.85 -21.13
C PRO A 574 -13.85 -26.56 -19.92
N PHE A 575 -14.67 -27.34 -19.22
CA PHE A 575 -14.26 -28.12 -18.05
C PHE A 575 -14.11 -29.59 -18.40
N THR A 576 -13.04 -30.20 -17.93
CA THR A 576 -12.84 -31.65 -18.00
C THR A 576 -12.05 -32.12 -16.79
N GLU A 577 -12.35 -33.33 -16.33
CA GLU A 577 -11.56 -34.00 -15.31
C GLU A 577 -10.54 -34.93 -15.98
N ARG A 578 -9.27 -34.84 -15.62
CA ARG A 578 -8.22 -35.76 -16.08
C ARG A 578 -7.17 -35.99 -15.01
N GLY A 579 -6.28 -36.98 -15.21
CA GLY A 579 -5.22 -37.35 -14.27
C GLY A 579 -4.22 -36.24 -13.91
N SER A 580 -3.80 -35.44 -14.89
CA SER A 580 -2.79 -34.39 -14.70
C SER A 580 -3.43 -33.01 -14.55
N VAL A 581 -2.86 -32.16 -13.70
CA VAL A 581 -3.31 -30.78 -13.49
C VAL A 581 -3.22 -29.98 -14.81
N ILE A 582 -4.24 -29.16 -15.05
CA ILE A 582 -4.36 -28.30 -16.23
C ILE A 582 -3.97 -26.87 -15.83
N ASP A 583 -2.97 -26.31 -16.50
CA ASP A 583 -2.69 -24.88 -16.39
C ASP A 583 -3.84 -24.06 -17.00
N THR A 584 -4.30 -23.05 -16.28
CA THR A 584 -5.30 -22.09 -16.73
C THR A 584 -4.84 -20.67 -16.45
N GLY A 585 -5.52 -19.71 -17.07
CA GLY A 585 -5.23 -18.30 -16.99
C GLY A 585 -5.50 -17.58 -18.31
N PRO A 586 -5.39 -16.24 -18.34
CA PRO A 586 -5.68 -15.44 -19.53
C PRO A 586 -4.80 -15.81 -20.74
N SER A 587 -3.59 -16.31 -20.49
CA SER A 587 -2.62 -16.71 -21.52
C SER A 587 -2.59 -18.22 -21.79
N ALA A 588 -3.49 -19.00 -21.19
CA ALA A 588 -3.55 -20.45 -21.41
C ALA A 588 -3.87 -20.78 -22.89
N ARG A 589 -3.39 -21.94 -23.36
CA ARG A 589 -3.48 -22.38 -24.77
C ARG A 589 -3.97 -23.81 -24.96
N ASN A 590 -4.04 -24.57 -23.87
CA ASN A 590 -4.57 -25.93 -23.79
C ASN A 590 -6.06 -26.02 -24.12
N PHE A 591 -6.86 -25.03 -23.69
CA PHE A 591 -8.27 -24.89 -24.03
C PHE A 591 -8.59 -23.45 -24.46
N PRO A 592 -9.68 -23.24 -25.23
CA PRO A 592 -10.17 -21.89 -25.47
C PRO A 592 -10.60 -21.25 -24.16
N VAL A 593 -10.03 -20.08 -23.85
CA VAL A 593 -10.40 -19.25 -22.70
C VAL A 593 -11.08 -17.99 -23.21
N LYS A 594 -12.27 -17.67 -22.69
CA LYS A 594 -13.03 -16.46 -23.03
C LYS A 594 -13.09 -15.54 -21.83
N GLN A 595 -12.70 -14.28 -22.02
CA GLN A 595 -12.82 -13.24 -21.01
C GLN A 595 -14.22 -12.63 -21.11
N LEU A 596 -14.97 -12.62 -20.00
CA LEU A 596 -16.32 -12.04 -19.93
C LEU A 596 -16.35 -10.67 -19.26
N SER A 597 -15.28 -10.31 -18.55
CA SER A 597 -15.22 -9.04 -17.84
C SER A 597 -13.91 -8.31 -18.08
N VAL A 598 -14.01 -7.01 -18.37
CA VAL A 598 -12.86 -6.09 -18.46
C VAL A 598 -12.65 -5.34 -17.15
N ARG A 599 -13.73 -5.12 -16.38
CA ARG A 599 -13.79 -4.16 -15.26
C ARG A 599 -14.23 -4.74 -13.91
N ALA A 600 -14.46 -6.04 -13.77
CA ALA A 600 -14.94 -6.67 -12.54
C ALA A 600 -14.58 -8.17 -12.44
N GLY A 601 -14.49 -8.74 -11.23
CA GLY A 601 -14.30 -10.18 -11.10
C GLY A 601 -14.11 -10.71 -9.70
N GLU A 602 -15.23 -10.83 -8.99
CA GLU A 602 -15.36 -11.53 -7.71
C GLU A 602 -16.82 -12.03 -7.51
N GLY A 603 -16.99 -13.10 -6.73
CA GLY A 603 -18.31 -13.65 -6.40
C GLY A 603 -18.98 -14.30 -7.60
N ILE A 604 -18.26 -15.20 -8.28
CA ILE A 604 -18.76 -15.84 -9.51
C ILE A 604 -19.90 -16.81 -9.16
N ASN A 605 -21.01 -16.71 -9.90
CA ASN A 605 -22.23 -17.49 -9.73
C ASN A 605 -22.74 -18.02 -11.07
N TRP A 606 -23.15 -19.29 -11.11
CA TRP A 606 -23.79 -19.89 -12.28
C TRP A 606 -25.30 -19.94 -12.11
N GLY A 607 -26.05 -19.59 -13.16
CA GLY A 607 -27.47 -19.90 -13.29
C GLY A 607 -27.71 -21.41 -13.31
N GLY A 608 -28.91 -21.84 -12.93
CA GLY A 608 -29.29 -23.27 -12.93
C GLY A 608 -29.31 -23.90 -14.32
N ASP A 609 -29.39 -23.07 -15.36
CA ASP A 609 -29.26 -23.44 -16.77
C ASP A 609 -27.82 -23.80 -17.20
N ALA A 610 -26.81 -23.48 -16.37
CA ALA A 610 -25.39 -23.52 -16.71
C ALA A 610 -25.01 -22.69 -17.95
N GLN A 611 -25.90 -21.78 -18.38
CA GLN A 611 -25.74 -20.90 -19.54
C GLN A 611 -25.70 -19.41 -19.17
N SER A 612 -26.02 -19.08 -17.93
CA SER A 612 -25.94 -17.72 -17.40
C SER A 612 -24.84 -17.63 -16.34
N LEU A 613 -23.95 -16.65 -16.44
CA LEU A 613 -22.90 -16.37 -15.46
C LEU A 613 -23.09 -14.98 -14.85
N TYR A 614 -22.91 -14.90 -13.53
CA TYR A 614 -23.03 -13.67 -12.75
C TYR A 614 -21.77 -13.43 -11.92
N TRP A 615 -21.43 -12.18 -11.69
CA TRP A 615 -20.34 -11.75 -10.79
C TRP A 615 -20.58 -10.33 -10.32
N THR A 616 -19.79 -9.86 -9.36
CA THR A 616 -20.03 -8.56 -8.72
C THR A 616 -18.81 -7.66 -8.72
N LEU A 617 -19.08 -6.37 -8.52
CA LEU A 617 -18.11 -5.36 -8.11
C LEU A 617 -18.80 -4.30 -7.27
N GLY A 618 -18.54 -4.28 -5.97
CA GLY A 618 -19.30 -3.45 -5.02
C GLY A 618 -20.80 -3.77 -5.14
N PRO A 619 -21.68 -2.79 -5.38
CA PRO A 619 -23.12 -3.04 -5.48
C PRO A 619 -23.55 -3.49 -6.89
N GLU A 620 -22.66 -3.53 -7.87
CA GLU A 620 -23.02 -3.89 -9.24
C GLU A 620 -22.99 -5.40 -9.46
N LEU A 621 -24.09 -5.93 -9.97
CA LEU A 621 -24.25 -7.28 -10.47
C LEU A 621 -24.08 -7.26 -11.98
N TYR A 622 -23.11 -8.05 -12.45
CA TYR A 622 -22.86 -8.31 -13.86
C TYR A 622 -23.48 -9.64 -14.25
N HIS A 623 -23.97 -9.72 -15.48
CA HIS A 623 -24.63 -10.90 -16.03
C HIS A 623 -24.23 -11.10 -17.50
N ALA A 624 -23.79 -12.28 -17.88
CA ALA A 624 -23.51 -12.65 -19.27
C ALA A 624 -23.97 -14.08 -19.58
N SER A 625 -24.40 -14.30 -20.82
CA SER A 625 -24.71 -15.65 -21.33
C SER A 625 -23.44 -16.33 -21.87
N VAL A 626 -23.34 -17.65 -21.69
CA VAL A 626 -22.24 -18.48 -22.20
C VAL A 626 -22.65 -19.44 -23.33
N THR A 627 -23.92 -19.44 -23.76
CA THR A 627 -24.56 -20.46 -24.60
C THR A 627 -23.81 -20.80 -25.90
N SER A 628 -23.14 -19.84 -26.51
CA SER A 628 -22.47 -20.01 -27.81
C SER A 628 -20.97 -19.69 -27.78
N LEU A 629 -20.37 -19.57 -26.59
CA LEU A 629 -18.97 -19.12 -26.45
C LEU A 629 -17.94 -20.05 -27.10
N PHE A 630 -18.28 -21.34 -27.24
CA PHE A 630 -17.39 -22.40 -27.73
C PHE A 630 -17.94 -23.13 -28.96
N ASP A 631 -18.96 -22.57 -29.62
CA ASP A 631 -19.50 -23.12 -30.87
C ASP A 631 -18.48 -23.00 -32.02
N PHE A 632 -18.58 -23.90 -33.01
CA PHE A 632 -17.76 -23.86 -34.21
C PHE A 632 -18.07 -22.60 -35.05
N LYS A 633 -17.07 -21.74 -35.25
CA LYS A 633 -17.19 -20.57 -36.16
C LYS A 633 -16.68 -20.94 -37.55
N VAL A 634 -17.46 -20.62 -38.59
CA VAL A 634 -17.16 -20.95 -40.01
C VAL A 634 -16.50 -19.76 -40.76
N SER A 635 -16.25 -18.61 -40.13
CA SER A 635 -15.51 -17.48 -40.73
C SER A 635 -14.61 -16.75 -39.71
N ASP A 636 -13.58 -16.06 -40.24
CA ASP A 636 -12.52 -15.28 -39.57
C ASP A 636 -13.01 -13.94 -38.97
N ASP A 637 -14.25 -13.87 -38.51
CA ASP A 637 -14.80 -12.64 -37.94
C ASP A 637 -14.36 -12.46 -36.48
N LYS A 638 -13.78 -11.28 -36.20
CA LYS A 638 -13.35 -10.78 -34.88
C LYS A 638 -14.32 -11.29 -33.81
N ALA A 639 -13.81 -12.04 -32.82
CA ALA A 639 -14.62 -12.60 -31.75
C ALA A 639 -15.56 -11.54 -31.15
N GLU A 640 -16.88 -11.71 -31.34
CA GLU A 640 -17.89 -10.87 -30.69
C GLU A 640 -17.59 -10.81 -29.20
N LYS A 641 -17.39 -9.58 -28.69
CA LYS A 641 -17.25 -9.35 -27.25
C LYS A 641 -18.63 -9.52 -26.64
N THR A 642 -18.77 -10.50 -25.74
CA THR A 642 -19.97 -10.62 -24.90
C THR A 642 -19.95 -9.47 -23.89
N GLU A 643 -20.72 -8.41 -24.16
CA GLU A 643 -20.88 -7.31 -23.21
C GLU A 643 -21.85 -7.72 -22.09
N PRO A 644 -21.44 -7.70 -20.82
CA PRO A 644 -22.31 -8.08 -19.72
C PRO A 644 -23.39 -7.03 -19.46
N VAL A 645 -24.59 -7.49 -19.07
CA VAL A 645 -25.63 -6.64 -18.50
C VAL A 645 -25.21 -6.26 -17.07
N VAL A 646 -25.22 -4.97 -16.76
CA VAL A 646 -24.88 -4.44 -15.42
C VAL A 646 -26.13 -3.90 -14.75
N THR A 647 -26.33 -4.24 -13.47
CA THR A 647 -27.42 -3.73 -12.64
C THR A 647 -26.93 -3.45 -11.23
N SER A 648 -27.40 -2.37 -10.61
CA SER A 648 -27.08 -2.09 -9.21
C SER A 648 -28.05 -2.77 -8.27
N LEU A 649 -27.52 -3.50 -7.29
CA LEU A 649 -28.24 -4.05 -6.12
C LEU A 649 -28.25 -3.07 -4.93
N SER A 650 -27.68 -1.87 -5.10
CA SER A 650 -27.63 -0.85 -4.05
C SER A 650 -29.03 -0.44 -3.57
N TYR A 651 -29.11 -0.04 -2.32
CA TYR A 651 -30.31 0.53 -1.72
C TYR A 651 -29.94 1.62 -0.70
N LYS A 652 -30.90 2.48 -0.37
CA LYS A 652 -30.72 3.58 0.59
C LYS A 652 -30.84 3.08 2.03
N GLN A 653 -29.88 3.46 2.87
CA GLN A 653 -29.86 3.22 4.31
C GLN A 653 -29.80 4.55 5.06
N LYS A 654 -30.51 4.65 6.20
CA LYS A 654 -30.41 5.83 7.09
C LYS A 654 -29.08 5.83 7.83
N VAL A 655 -28.46 7.00 7.92
CA VAL A 655 -27.33 7.26 8.82
C VAL A 655 -27.85 7.29 10.26
N ASP A 656 -27.07 6.77 11.20
CA ASP A 656 -27.36 6.93 12.63
C ASP A 656 -27.16 8.38 13.07
N LYS A 657 -28.19 8.99 13.65
CA LYS A 657 -28.15 10.34 14.21
C LYS A 657 -28.78 10.29 15.61
N PRO A 658 -28.00 10.47 16.70
CA PRO A 658 -28.55 10.55 18.04
C PRO A 658 -29.44 11.78 18.22
N GLU A 659 -30.26 11.74 19.27
CA GLU A 659 -31.15 12.81 19.69
C GLU A 659 -30.70 13.40 21.05
N GLY A 660 -31.28 14.53 21.43
CA GLY A 660 -31.02 15.21 22.71
C GLY A 660 -29.88 16.24 22.65
N GLN A 661 -29.54 16.81 23.80
CA GLN A 661 -28.53 17.87 23.92
C GLN A 661 -27.56 17.58 25.07
N VAL A 662 -26.27 17.74 24.82
CA VAL A 662 -25.20 17.59 25.82
C VAL A 662 -24.39 18.88 25.89
N ALA A 663 -24.12 19.38 27.10
CA ALA A 663 -23.29 20.55 27.35
C ALA A 663 -22.07 20.17 28.18
N PHE A 664 -20.88 20.34 27.63
CA PHE A 664 -19.62 20.26 28.39
C PHE A 664 -19.32 21.62 28.98
N VAL A 665 -19.09 21.72 30.30
CA VAL A 665 -19.01 23.00 31.02
C VAL A 665 -17.78 23.07 31.91
N GLY A 666 -17.05 24.18 31.86
CA GLY A 666 -16.07 24.57 32.88
C GLY A 666 -14.60 24.27 32.57
N GLY A 667 -14.31 23.58 31.47
CA GLY A 667 -12.96 23.13 31.11
C GLY A 667 -12.25 24.05 30.11
N THR A 668 -11.06 23.62 29.69
CA THR A 668 -10.27 24.26 28.64
C THR A 668 -10.68 23.70 27.28
N VAL A 669 -11.24 24.53 26.39
CA VAL A 669 -11.62 24.11 25.03
C VAL A 669 -10.49 24.45 24.06
N VAL A 670 -9.80 23.46 23.52
CA VAL A 670 -8.83 23.65 22.43
C VAL A 670 -9.55 23.42 21.11
N THR A 671 -9.83 24.49 20.38
CA THR A 671 -10.78 24.44 19.27
C THR A 671 -10.19 23.89 17.97
N MET A 672 -8.89 24.07 17.75
CA MET A 672 -8.20 23.91 16.46
C MET A 672 -8.71 24.83 15.35
N GLU A 673 -9.42 25.91 15.69
CA GLU A 673 -9.62 27.05 14.78
C GLU A 673 -8.43 28.00 14.95
N GLY A 674 -7.29 27.63 14.37
CA GLY A 674 -5.99 28.24 14.67
C GLY A 674 -5.50 27.84 16.07
N GLU A 675 -4.86 28.76 16.79
CA GLU A 675 -4.36 28.54 18.16
C GLU A 675 -5.40 28.84 19.27
N GLN A 676 -6.68 28.97 18.91
CA GLN A 676 -7.71 29.39 19.85
C GLN A 676 -7.95 28.36 20.97
N VAL A 677 -7.73 28.81 22.21
CA VAL A 677 -8.01 28.10 23.46
C VAL A 677 -8.98 28.94 24.30
N ILE A 678 -10.07 28.33 24.76
CA ILE A 678 -11.10 28.98 25.59
C ILE A 678 -11.04 28.41 27.00
N ALA A 679 -10.62 29.23 27.97
CA ALA A 679 -10.67 28.88 29.39
C ALA A 679 -12.11 28.97 29.93
N ASN A 680 -12.46 28.09 30.89
CA ASN A 680 -13.82 28.01 31.47
C ASN A 680 -14.90 28.00 30.36
N GLY A 681 -14.66 27.17 29.35
CA GLY A 681 -15.44 27.10 28.14
C GLY A 681 -16.69 26.23 28.27
N VAL A 682 -17.57 26.39 27.30
CA VAL A 682 -18.76 25.58 27.08
C VAL A 682 -18.79 25.10 25.64
N VAL A 683 -19.05 23.81 25.44
CA VAL A 683 -19.37 23.20 24.14
C VAL A 683 -20.75 22.58 24.24
N LEU A 684 -21.70 23.06 23.44
CA LEU A 684 -23.05 22.52 23.34
C LEU A 684 -23.18 21.67 22.08
N VAL A 685 -23.71 20.47 22.25
CA VAL A 685 -23.99 19.52 21.18
C VAL A 685 -25.49 19.26 21.13
N SER A 686 -26.09 19.35 19.94
CA SER A 686 -27.49 19.02 19.66
C SER A 686 -27.54 17.88 18.63
N GLY A 687 -28.06 16.72 19.03
CA GLY A 687 -27.99 15.50 18.23
C GLY A 687 -26.54 15.14 17.93
N ASN A 688 -26.15 15.17 16.66
CA ASN A 688 -24.78 14.89 16.21
C ASN A 688 -23.95 16.13 15.84
N LYS A 689 -24.43 17.35 16.11
CA LYS A 689 -23.75 18.59 15.71
C LYS A 689 -23.37 19.48 16.89
N ILE A 690 -22.24 20.17 16.75
CA ILE A 690 -21.83 21.25 17.64
C ILE A 690 -22.74 22.45 17.37
N SER A 691 -23.52 22.87 18.36
CA SER A 691 -24.51 23.96 18.23
C SER A 691 -24.04 25.27 18.86
N ALA A 692 -23.15 25.24 19.86
CA ALA A 692 -22.52 26.44 20.41
C ALA A 692 -21.14 26.13 21.01
N VAL A 693 -20.22 27.10 20.94
CA VAL A 693 -18.87 27.05 21.54
C VAL A 693 -18.54 28.45 22.05
N GLY A 694 -18.06 28.58 23.28
CA GLY A 694 -17.71 29.87 23.85
C GLY A 694 -17.32 29.81 25.32
N THR A 695 -17.16 30.95 25.97
CA THR A 695 -16.97 31.02 27.42
C THR A 695 -18.29 30.71 28.13
N ARG A 696 -18.21 30.28 29.39
CA ARG A 696 -19.40 30.08 30.24
C ARG A 696 -20.32 31.31 30.35
N ALA A 697 -19.78 32.52 30.20
CA ALA A 697 -20.57 33.75 30.22
C ALA A 697 -21.34 33.99 28.91
N ASN A 698 -20.89 33.42 27.80
CA ASN A 698 -21.38 33.75 26.45
C ASN A 698 -22.25 32.65 25.82
N VAL A 699 -22.29 31.45 26.41
CA VAL A 699 -23.10 30.33 25.93
C VAL A 699 -24.26 30.07 26.88
N GLU A 700 -25.49 30.26 26.41
CA GLU A 700 -26.69 29.87 27.13
C GLU A 700 -26.86 28.34 27.06
N ILE A 701 -26.91 27.69 28.22
CA ILE A 701 -27.11 26.24 28.31
C ILE A 701 -28.62 25.96 28.45
N PRO A 702 -29.25 25.24 27.52
CA PRO A 702 -30.66 24.89 27.62
C PRO A 702 -30.96 24.08 28.88
N LYS A 703 -32.08 24.37 29.56
CA LYS A 703 -32.48 23.69 30.82
C LYS A 703 -32.57 22.16 30.70
N GLY A 704 -32.87 21.64 29.51
CA GLY A 704 -32.98 20.21 29.23
C GLY A 704 -31.69 19.54 28.76
N ALA A 705 -30.60 20.29 28.57
CA ALA A 705 -29.33 19.73 28.14
C ALA A 705 -28.68 18.92 29.28
N LYS A 706 -28.13 17.75 28.94
CA LYS A 706 -27.33 16.97 29.87
C LYS A 706 -25.99 17.67 30.10
N ILE A 707 -25.75 18.09 31.33
CA ILE A 707 -24.51 18.76 31.72
C ILE A 707 -23.44 17.72 32.06
N ILE A 708 -22.26 17.87 31.44
CA ILE A 708 -21.02 17.17 31.76
C ILE A 708 -20.03 18.20 32.31
N ASP A 709 -19.71 18.11 33.59
CA ASP A 709 -18.70 18.98 34.21
C ASP A 709 -17.31 18.53 33.78
N ILE A 710 -16.57 19.44 33.16
CA ILE A 710 -15.20 19.23 32.70
C ILE A 710 -14.24 20.23 33.35
N THR A 711 -14.60 20.78 34.52
CA THR A 711 -13.70 21.65 35.30
C THR A 711 -12.37 20.95 35.58
N GLY A 712 -11.26 21.65 35.30
CA GLY A 712 -9.91 21.10 35.43
C GLY A 712 -9.47 20.16 34.30
N LYS A 713 -10.33 19.95 33.30
CA LYS A 713 -10.09 19.07 32.14
C LYS A 713 -9.99 19.88 30.86
N SER A 714 -9.48 19.25 29.81
CA SER A 714 -9.44 19.80 28.45
C SER A 714 -10.42 19.07 27.56
N ILE A 715 -11.05 19.79 26.62
CA ILE A 715 -11.82 19.20 25.53
C ILE A 715 -11.19 19.59 24.19
N VAL A 716 -10.94 18.60 23.35
CA VAL A 716 -10.28 18.75 22.04
C VAL A 716 -11.08 17.98 20.97
N PRO A 717 -10.90 18.27 19.66
CA PRO A 717 -11.51 17.46 18.61
C PRO A 717 -11.08 15.99 18.74
N GLY A 718 -11.93 15.07 18.31
CA GLY A 718 -11.60 13.65 18.33
C GLY A 718 -10.37 13.35 17.46
N LEU A 719 -9.54 12.41 17.91
CA LEU A 719 -8.28 12.12 17.21
C LEU A 719 -8.59 11.40 15.88
N ILE A 720 -7.85 11.80 14.85
CA ILE A 720 -7.90 11.23 13.51
C ILE A 720 -6.57 10.51 13.28
N ASP A 721 -6.59 9.18 13.25
CA ASP A 721 -5.46 8.38 12.84
C ASP A 721 -5.37 8.36 11.31
N ALA A 722 -4.42 9.10 10.73
CA ALA A 722 -4.29 9.24 9.28
C ALA A 722 -3.77 7.96 8.58
N HIS A 723 -3.16 7.06 9.36
CA HIS A 723 -2.58 5.82 8.88
C HIS A 723 -2.76 4.74 9.95
N ALA A 724 -3.95 4.16 10.02
CA ALA A 724 -4.24 3.07 10.93
C ALA A 724 -4.04 1.70 10.26
N HIS A 725 -3.87 0.65 11.04
CA HIS A 725 -4.13 -0.72 10.60
C HIS A 725 -4.91 -1.49 11.67
N GLY A 726 -5.92 -2.24 11.24
CA GLY A 726 -6.68 -3.11 12.15
C GLY A 726 -7.76 -3.92 11.46
N SER A 727 -7.80 -5.23 11.70
CA SER A 727 -8.80 -6.10 11.10
C SER A 727 -10.22 -5.72 11.56
N GLN A 728 -11.14 -5.61 10.60
CA GLN A 728 -12.58 -5.43 10.87
C GLN A 728 -13.35 -6.75 10.81
N GLY A 729 -12.75 -7.80 10.24
CA GLY A 729 -13.28 -9.15 10.27
C GLY A 729 -12.16 -10.20 10.27
N SER A 730 -12.52 -11.43 10.63
CA SER A 730 -11.61 -12.58 10.62
C SER A 730 -12.28 -13.72 9.85
N SER A 731 -11.61 -14.23 8.81
CA SER A 731 -12.20 -15.25 7.92
C SER A 731 -13.57 -14.83 7.39
N GLN A 732 -13.72 -13.54 7.04
CA GLN A 732 -14.97 -12.94 6.56
C GLN A 732 -16.10 -12.83 7.63
N ILE A 733 -15.82 -13.12 8.90
CA ILE A 733 -16.76 -12.90 10.02
C ILE A 733 -16.44 -11.55 10.68
N THR A 734 -17.42 -10.66 10.73
CA THR A 734 -17.34 -9.38 11.45
C THR A 734 -17.93 -9.56 12.86
N PRO A 735 -17.16 -9.30 13.94
CA PRO A 735 -17.67 -9.40 15.31
C PRO A 735 -18.74 -8.35 15.59
N GLU A 736 -19.60 -8.62 16.58
CA GLU A 736 -20.58 -7.65 17.07
C GLU A 736 -19.87 -6.55 17.89
N GLN A 737 -18.80 -6.93 18.62
CA GLN A 737 -17.90 -6.03 19.32
C GLN A 737 -16.44 -6.28 18.95
N ASN A 738 -15.85 -5.36 18.17
CA ASN A 738 -14.42 -5.40 17.85
C ASN A 738 -13.60 -4.70 18.94
N TRP A 739 -12.92 -5.47 19.79
CA TRP A 739 -12.15 -4.94 20.91
C TRP A 739 -11.08 -3.91 20.51
N ASN A 740 -10.51 -4.01 19.29
CA ASN A 740 -9.55 -3.04 18.78
C ASN A 740 -10.20 -1.65 18.56
N ASN A 741 -11.41 -1.63 18.00
CA ASN A 741 -12.17 -0.38 17.80
C ASN A 741 -12.54 0.26 19.14
N TYR A 742 -12.89 -0.56 20.15
CA TYR A 742 -13.19 -0.08 21.50
C TYR A 742 -11.94 0.46 22.21
N ALA A 743 -10.78 -0.20 22.05
CA ALA A 743 -9.50 0.30 22.58
C ALA A 743 -9.14 1.67 21.97
N GLY A 744 -9.28 1.82 20.65
CA GLY A 744 -9.09 3.09 19.96
C GLY A 744 -10.00 4.20 20.48
N LEU A 745 -11.31 3.94 20.61
CA LEU A 745 -12.27 4.90 21.16
C LEU A 745 -12.01 5.22 22.64
N ALA A 746 -11.61 4.24 23.45
CA ALA A 746 -11.24 4.45 24.86
C ALA A 746 -9.99 5.33 25.03
N LEU A 747 -9.20 5.49 23.96
CA LEU A 747 -8.06 6.38 23.83
C LEU A 747 -8.35 7.59 22.92
N GLY A 748 -9.63 7.84 22.60
CA GLY A 748 -10.06 9.06 21.95
C GLY A 748 -9.88 9.12 20.43
N VAL A 749 -9.51 8.01 19.78
CA VAL A 749 -9.48 7.91 18.30
C VAL A 749 -10.90 7.77 17.78
N THR A 750 -11.46 8.85 17.21
CA THR A 750 -12.84 8.88 16.69
C THR A 750 -12.91 8.65 15.20
N THR A 751 -11.79 8.78 14.47
CA THR A 751 -11.72 8.55 13.02
C THR A 751 -10.42 7.84 12.67
N ILE A 752 -10.50 6.88 11.75
CA ILE A 752 -9.32 6.23 11.18
C ILE A 752 -9.36 6.30 9.65
N HIS A 753 -8.18 6.47 9.05
CA HIS A 753 -7.92 6.17 7.64
C HIS A 753 -6.93 5.00 7.59
N ASP A 754 -7.40 3.83 7.15
CA ASP A 754 -6.58 2.63 7.01
C ASP A 754 -6.16 2.44 5.56
N PRO A 755 -4.89 2.68 5.20
CA PRO A 755 -4.47 2.67 3.82
C PRO A 755 -4.07 1.27 3.32
N SER A 756 -4.39 0.19 4.06
CA SER A 756 -4.21 -1.19 3.60
C SER A 756 -5.02 -2.20 4.43
N ASN A 757 -6.21 -2.58 3.96
CA ASN A 757 -7.04 -3.58 4.64
C ASN A 757 -7.73 -4.57 3.68
N ASP A 758 -8.44 -5.55 4.24
CA ASP A 758 -9.38 -6.39 3.50
C ASP A 758 -10.59 -5.54 3.07
N THR A 759 -10.80 -5.40 1.77
CA THR A 759 -11.86 -4.56 1.19
C THR A 759 -13.24 -4.93 1.72
N ASN A 760 -13.57 -6.23 1.75
CA ASN A 760 -14.94 -6.68 2.01
C ASN A 760 -15.34 -6.47 3.47
N SER A 761 -14.52 -6.94 4.41
CA SER A 761 -14.81 -6.77 5.84
C SER A 761 -14.73 -5.31 6.29
N PHE A 762 -13.80 -4.52 5.75
CA PHE A 762 -13.64 -3.13 6.16
C PHE A 762 -14.82 -2.25 5.74
N PHE A 763 -15.22 -2.28 4.46
CA PHE A 763 -16.33 -1.44 4.00
C PHE A 763 -17.69 -1.91 4.53
N ALA A 764 -17.87 -3.22 4.78
CA ALA A 764 -19.06 -3.70 5.47
C ALA A 764 -19.14 -3.16 6.91
N ALA A 765 -18.04 -3.20 7.66
CA ALA A 765 -17.97 -2.60 8.99
C ALA A 765 -18.16 -1.07 8.95
N SER A 766 -17.62 -0.38 7.93
CA SER A 766 -17.82 1.06 7.73
C SER A 766 -19.30 1.41 7.57
N GLU A 767 -20.04 0.65 6.75
CA GLU A 767 -21.49 0.87 6.58
C GLU A 767 -22.29 0.47 7.83
N MET A 768 -21.89 -0.59 8.55
CA MET A 768 -22.48 -0.93 9.85
C MET A 768 -22.28 0.20 10.87
N GLN A 769 -21.09 0.80 10.92
CA GLN A 769 -20.78 1.92 11.80
C GLN A 769 -21.62 3.15 11.45
N LYS A 770 -21.70 3.52 10.17
CA LYS A 770 -22.55 4.64 9.70
C LYS A 770 -24.03 4.44 10.03
N ALA A 771 -24.50 3.19 10.02
CA ALA A 771 -25.88 2.83 10.37
C ALA A 771 -26.11 2.59 11.88
N GLY A 772 -25.11 2.82 12.74
CA GLY A 772 -25.21 2.66 14.19
C GLY A 772 -25.37 1.21 14.65
N LYS A 773 -24.92 0.25 13.84
CA LYS A 773 -25.03 -1.20 14.13
C LYS A 773 -23.88 -1.73 14.98
N ILE A 774 -22.71 -1.11 14.88
CA ILE A 774 -21.53 -1.44 15.69
C ILE A 774 -20.94 -0.16 16.28
N VAL A 775 -20.27 -0.28 17.42
CA VAL A 775 -19.49 0.80 18.02
C VAL A 775 -18.08 0.75 17.46
N ALA A 776 -17.68 1.80 16.75
CA ALA A 776 -16.36 1.94 16.16
C ALA A 776 -16.06 3.42 15.87
N PRO A 777 -14.77 3.80 15.71
CA PRO A 777 -14.38 5.05 15.04
C PRO A 777 -15.04 5.15 13.66
N ARG A 778 -15.08 6.34 13.06
CA ARG A 778 -15.39 6.48 11.63
C ARG A 778 -14.34 5.71 10.83
N LEU A 779 -14.80 4.73 10.05
CA LEU A 779 -13.93 3.80 9.32
C LEU A 779 -13.78 4.27 7.86
N PHE A 780 -12.62 4.81 7.53
CA PHE A 780 -12.21 5.10 6.15
C PHE A 780 -11.02 4.23 5.75
N SER A 781 -10.97 3.80 4.49
CA SER A 781 -9.87 2.98 3.99
C SER A 781 -9.72 3.10 2.49
N THR A 782 -8.52 2.77 2.02
CA THR A 782 -8.25 2.51 0.60
C THR A 782 -8.73 1.12 0.16
N GLY A 783 -9.14 0.26 1.09
CA GLY A 783 -9.28 -1.18 0.87
C GLY A 783 -7.92 -1.83 0.58
N ARG A 784 -7.94 -2.93 -0.17
CA ARG A 784 -6.74 -3.66 -0.58
C ARG A 784 -5.85 -2.79 -1.48
N ILE A 785 -4.57 -2.68 -1.12
CA ILE A 785 -3.55 -1.90 -1.84
C ILE A 785 -3.49 -2.19 -3.35
N LEU A 786 -3.12 -1.19 -4.14
CA LEU A 786 -2.83 -1.31 -5.57
C LEU A 786 -1.35 -1.67 -5.74
N TYR A 787 -1.04 -2.97 -5.63
CA TYR A 787 0.33 -3.41 -5.41
C TYR A 787 1.15 -3.52 -6.70
N GLY A 788 2.34 -2.91 -6.72
CA GLY A 788 3.30 -3.00 -7.83
C GLY A 788 4.05 -4.34 -7.93
N ALA A 789 3.96 -5.20 -6.90
CA ALA A 789 4.62 -6.52 -6.87
C ALA A 789 3.66 -7.68 -7.20
N THR A 790 4.21 -8.89 -7.20
CA THR A 790 3.50 -10.14 -7.52
C THR A 790 2.78 -10.69 -6.28
N SER A 791 1.47 -10.52 -6.18
CA SER A 791 0.63 -11.08 -5.13
C SER A 791 -0.75 -11.44 -5.66
N VAL A 792 -1.20 -12.65 -5.35
CA VAL A 792 -2.58 -13.08 -5.63
C VAL A 792 -3.56 -12.09 -4.97
N GLY A 793 -4.53 -11.61 -5.74
CA GLY A 793 -5.58 -10.68 -5.28
C GLY A 793 -5.13 -9.27 -4.92
N ALA A 794 -3.87 -8.87 -5.16
CA ALA A 794 -3.40 -7.49 -4.87
C ALA A 794 -2.60 -6.84 -6.00
N THR A 795 -1.98 -7.62 -6.90
CA THR A 795 -1.21 -7.06 -8.03
C THR A 795 -2.08 -6.16 -8.91
N ALA A 796 -1.75 -4.87 -8.94
CA ALA A 796 -2.34 -3.89 -9.83
C ALA A 796 -1.43 -3.70 -11.05
N HIS A 797 -1.66 -4.50 -12.09
CA HIS A 797 -0.95 -4.36 -13.35
C HIS A 797 -1.48 -3.16 -14.12
N VAL A 798 -0.57 -2.27 -14.54
CA VAL A 798 -0.88 -1.02 -15.22
C VAL A 798 0.15 -0.80 -16.33
N ASP A 799 -0.28 -0.80 -17.59
CA ASP A 799 0.54 -0.39 -18.74
C ASP A 799 -0.08 0.82 -19.48
N SER A 800 -1.28 1.22 -19.08
CA SER A 800 -2.04 2.33 -19.66
C SER A 800 -2.83 3.10 -18.60
N LEU A 801 -3.27 4.32 -18.95
CA LEU A 801 -4.20 5.08 -18.11
C LEU A 801 -5.53 4.32 -17.88
N ASP A 802 -5.97 3.53 -18.87
CA ASP A 802 -7.18 2.72 -18.77
C ASP A 802 -7.08 1.62 -17.71
N ASP A 803 -5.90 0.99 -17.59
CA ASP A 803 -5.63 0.02 -16.51
C ASP A 803 -5.63 0.70 -15.14
N ALA A 804 -5.06 1.90 -15.02
CA ALA A 804 -5.08 2.66 -13.78
C ALA A 804 -6.52 3.01 -13.37
N LYS A 805 -7.34 3.51 -14.31
CA LYS A 805 -8.77 3.79 -14.10
C LYS A 805 -9.54 2.59 -13.60
N PHE A 806 -9.32 1.43 -14.23
CA PHE A 806 -9.93 0.18 -13.78
C PHE A 806 -9.68 -0.12 -12.30
N HIS A 807 -8.45 0.00 -11.83
CA HIS A 807 -8.12 -0.26 -10.43
C HIS A 807 -8.69 0.78 -9.47
N ILE A 808 -8.74 2.05 -9.86
CA ILE A 808 -9.39 3.13 -9.10
C ILE A 808 -10.89 2.89 -8.97
N GLU A 809 -11.58 2.70 -10.10
CA GLU A 809 -13.02 2.46 -10.17
C GLU A 809 -13.43 1.26 -9.31
N ARG A 810 -12.62 0.19 -9.31
CA ARG A 810 -12.86 -1.02 -8.52
C ARG A 810 -12.97 -0.71 -7.02
N LEU A 811 -12.01 0.03 -6.46
CA LEU A 811 -12.02 0.39 -5.04
C LEU A 811 -13.05 1.48 -4.73
N GLN A 812 -13.28 2.41 -5.66
CA GLN A 812 -14.30 3.44 -5.51
C GLN A 812 -15.72 2.85 -5.40
N LYS A 813 -16.01 1.82 -6.22
CA LYS A 813 -17.28 1.07 -6.17
C LYS A 813 -17.48 0.32 -4.86
N ALA A 814 -16.40 -0.12 -4.21
CA ALA A 814 -16.45 -0.73 -2.88
C ALA A 814 -16.70 0.29 -1.75
N GLY A 815 -16.44 1.58 -1.98
CA GLY A 815 -16.66 2.65 -1.01
C GLY A 815 -15.43 3.52 -0.72
N ALA A 816 -14.30 3.26 -1.37
CA ALA A 816 -13.07 4.03 -1.16
C ALA A 816 -13.18 5.43 -1.78
N PHE A 817 -12.76 6.47 -1.06
CA PHE A 817 -12.52 7.82 -1.62
C PHE A 817 -11.04 8.11 -1.84
N SER A 818 -10.17 7.22 -1.36
CA SER A 818 -8.73 7.23 -1.54
C SER A 818 -8.27 5.83 -1.96
N VAL A 819 -7.11 5.72 -2.61
CA VAL A 819 -6.45 4.43 -2.88
C VAL A 819 -4.98 4.47 -2.47
N LYS A 820 -4.37 3.31 -2.17
CA LYS A 820 -2.93 3.22 -1.94
C LYS A 820 -2.17 2.70 -3.16
N SER A 821 -1.42 3.57 -3.81
CA SER A 821 -0.44 3.23 -4.85
C SER A 821 0.81 2.65 -4.19
N TYR A 822 0.85 1.32 -4.04
CA TYR A 822 1.85 0.67 -3.18
C TYR A 822 3.06 0.19 -3.99
N ASN A 823 4.18 0.90 -3.84
CA ASN A 823 5.49 0.61 -4.46
C ASN A 823 5.38 0.22 -5.94
N GLN A 824 4.68 1.03 -6.73
CA GLN A 824 4.65 0.90 -8.19
C GLN A 824 6.03 1.25 -8.75
N PRO A 825 6.75 0.31 -9.38
CA PRO A 825 8.17 0.50 -9.68
C PRO A 825 8.37 1.61 -10.72
N ARG A 826 7.52 1.67 -11.75
CA ARG A 826 7.66 2.68 -12.81
C ARG A 826 6.91 3.96 -12.49
N ARG A 827 7.53 5.09 -12.82
CA ARG A 827 6.97 6.43 -12.66
C ARG A 827 5.76 6.70 -13.54
N ASN A 828 5.76 6.21 -14.78
CA ASN A 828 4.59 6.34 -15.64
C ASN A 828 3.33 5.67 -15.02
N GLN A 829 3.47 4.54 -14.32
CA GLN A 829 2.36 3.89 -13.62
C GLN A 829 1.83 4.76 -12.48
N ARG A 830 2.73 5.38 -11.70
CA ARG A 830 2.36 6.30 -10.61
C ARG A 830 1.61 7.51 -11.15
N GLN A 831 2.13 8.16 -12.19
CA GLN A 831 1.48 9.30 -12.84
C GLN A 831 0.12 8.93 -13.46
N GLN A 832 -0.01 7.73 -14.04
CA GLN A 832 -1.29 7.21 -14.54
C GLN A 832 -2.32 7.02 -13.41
N PHE A 833 -1.91 6.54 -12.22
CA PHE A 833 -2.79 6.50 -11.06
C PHE A 833 -3.21 7.89 -10.59
N ILE A 834 -2.30 8.86 -10.55
CA ILE A 834 -2.63 10.24 -10.20
C ILE A 834 -3.65 10.82 -11.19
N GLN A 835 -3.45 10.63 -12.50
CA GLN A 835 -4.40 11.12 -13.49
C GLN A 835 -5.75 10.41 -13.40
N ALA A 836 -5.76 9.08 -13.20
CA ALA A 836 -7.00 8.33 -12.99
C ALA A 836 -7.75 8.78 -11.72
N GLY A 837 -7.03 9.03 -10.62
CA GLY A 837 -7.58 9.56 -9.38
C GLY A 837 -8.16 10.97 -9.57
N ARG A 838 -7.48 11.84 -10.34
CA ARG A 838 -7.97 13.17 -10.70
C ARG A 838 -9.30 13.12 -11.42
N GLU A 839 -9.42 12.27 -12.43
CA GLU A 839 -10.65 12.11 -13.21
C GLU A 839 -11.79 11.48 -12.39
N ALA A 840 -11.47 10.57 -11.46
CA ALA A 840 -12.45 9.89 -10.62
C ALA A 840 -12.85 10.66 -9.35
N GLY A 841 -12.15 11.75 -9.00
CA GLY A 841 -12.32 12.43 -7.72
C GLY A 841 -11.86 11.58 -6.52
N VAL A 842 -10.82 10.76 -6.72
CA VAL A 842 -10.27 9.82 -5.73
C VAL A 842 -8.84 10.23 -5.38
N MET A 843 -8.57 10.36 -4.08
CA MET A 843 -7.23 10.67 -3.58
C MET A 843 -6.28 9.48 -3.76
N VAL A 844 -4.99 9.73 -3.89
CA VAL A 844 -3.98 8.68 -4.09
C VAL A 844 -2.87 8.88 -3.07
N VAL A 845 -2.80 7.96 -2.11
CA VAL A 845 -1.72 7.91 -1.12
C VAL A 845 -0.67 6.88 -1.58
N PRO A 846 0.63 7.16 -1.45
CA PRO A 846 1.69 6.22 -1.78
C PRO A 846 2.10 5.37 -0.57
N GLU A 847 2.92 4.34 -0.83
CA GLU A 847 3.84 3.79 0.18
C GLU A 847 5.17 4.56 0.08
N GLY A 848 5.65 5.17 1.17
CA GLY A 848 6.96 5.85 1.17
C GLY A 848 8.14 4.88 1.06
N GLY A 849 8.05 3.67 1.64
CA GLY A 849 8.98 2.57 1.35
C GLY A 849 10.46 2.82 1.70
N SER A 850 10.79 3.91 2.42
CA SER A 850 12.15 4.33 2.75
C SER A 850 13.05 4.71 1.56
N LEU A 851 12.47 5.19 0.46
CA LEU A 851 13.18 5.46 -0.80
C LEU A 851 13.20 6.96 -1.12
N LEU A 852 14.25 7.68 -0.72
CA LEU A 852 14.33 9.15 -0.87
C LEU A 852 13.96 9.62 -2.28
N GLN A 853 14.67 9.15 -3.31
CA GLN A 853 14.44 9.62 -4.68
C GLN A 853 13.02 9.29 -5.16
N HIS A 854 12.52 8.10 -4.80
CA HIS A 854 11.15 7.71 -5.11
C HIS A 854 10.10 8.60 -4.40
N ASN A 855 10.34 8.97 -3.15
CA ASN A 855 9.46 9.87 -2.38
C ASN A 855 9.44 11.28 -2.96
N LEU A 856 10.59 11.80 -3.40
CA LEU A 856 10.65 13.08 -4.08
C LEU A 856 9.89 13.04 -5.41
N THR A 857 9.95 11.94 -6.17
CA THR A 857 9.09 11.78 -7.36
C THR A 857 7.59 11.78 -7.01
N MET A 858 7.18 11.15 -5.90
CA MET A 858 5.79 11.14 -5.47
C MET A 858 5.28 12.54 -5.09
N LEU A 859 6.16 13.37 -4.52
CA LEU A 859 5.90 14.77 -4.19
C LEU A 859 5.68 15.59 -5.45
N VAL A 860 6.60 15.54 -6.41
CA VAL A 860 6.46 16.31 -7.66
C VAL A 860 5.32 15.80 -8.55
N ASP A 861 4.95 14.52 -8.46
CA ASP A 861 3.83 13.92 -9.18
C ASP A 861 2.47 14.21 -8.50
N GLY A 862 2.41 14.87 -7.34
CA GLY A 862 1.15 15.33 -6.74
C GLY A 862 0.32 14.24 -6.03
N HIS A 863 0.97 13.35 -5.29
CA HIS A 863 0.27 12.46 -4.36
C HIS A 863 -0.38 13.25 -3.20
N THR A 864 -1.41 12.69 -2.57
CA THR A 864 -2.17 13.37 -1.50
C THR A 864 -1.34 13.58 -0.22
N THR A 865 -0.65 12.53 0.22
CA THR A 865 0.17 12.49 1.44
C THR A 865 1.45 11.68 1.16
N LEU A 866 2.54 11.90 1.88
CA LEU A 866 3.65 10.95 1.95
C LEU A 866 3.45 10.06 3.19
N GLU A 867 3.19 8.78 2.97
CA GLU A 867 3.10 7.81 4.06
C GLU A 867 4.49 7.28 4.43
N HIS A 868 4.77 7.21 5.73
CA HIS A 868 6.05 6.83 6.33
C HIS A 868 7.16 7.89 6.22
N SER A 869 8.19 7.74 7.05
CA SER A 869 9.26 8.73 7.17
C SER A 869 10.14 8.80 5.92
N ILE A 870 10.57 10.01 5.54
CA ILE A 870 11.71 10.17 4.62
C ILE A 870 12.94 9.46 5.22
N SER A 871 13.74 8.81 4.38
CA SER A 871 14.80 7.91 4.87
C SER A 871 16.03 8.63 5.41
N THR A 872 16.24 9.89 5.04
CA THR A 872 17.37 10.69 5.51
C THR A 872 17.15 11.19 6.94
N ALA A 873 18.23 11.28 7.72
CA ALA A 873 18.17 11.81 9.08
C ALA A 873 17.95 13.33 9.11
N LYS A 874 18.29 14.03 8.02
CA LYS A 874 18.18 15.48 7.85
C LYS A 874 17.68 15.78 6.44
N VAL A 875 17.06 16.94 6.29
CA VAL A 875 16.71 17.53 4.99
C VAL A 875 17.25 18.96 4.95
N TYR A 876 17.79 19.36 3.81
CA TYR A 876 18.38 20.68 3.60
C TYR A 876 17.44 21.57 2.76
N ASP A 877 17.91 22.77 2.41
CA ASP A 877 17.11 23.81 1.77
C ASP A 877 16.45 23.38 0.46
N ASP A 878 17.05 22.43 -0.27
CA ASP A 878 16.51 21.88 -1.51
C ASP A 878 15.13 21.21 -1.31
N ILE A 879 15.05 20.25 -0.39
CA ILE A 879 13.80 19.55 -0.09
C ILE A 879 12.84 20.49 0.64
N LYS A 880 13.33 21.36 1.53
CA LYS A 880 12.51 22.35 2.24
C LYS A 880 11.82 23.31 1.28
N GLN A 881 12.58 23.91 0.36
CA GLN A 881 12.02 24.82 -0.65
C GLN A 881 11.07 24.09 -1.60
N LEU A 882 11.41 22.88 -2.05
CA LEU A 882 10.53 22.09 -2.92
C LEU A 882 9.20 21.75 -2.23
N TRP A 883 9.24 21.22 -1.01
CA TRP A 883 8.06 20.73 -0.31
C TRP A 883 7.17 21.87 0.18
N SER A 884 7.74 22.98 0.66
CA SER A 884 6.95 24.17 1.07
C SER A 884 6.08 24.76 -0.05
N GLN A 885 6.43 24.47 -1.31
CA GLN A 885 5.70 24.90 -2.51
C GLN A 885 4.80 23.78 -3.09
N SER A 886 4.64 22.65 -2.38
CA SER A 886 3.75 21.54 -2.73
C SER A 886 2.51 21.52 -1.83
N GLU A 887 1.42 20.95 -2.34
CA GLU A 887 0.19 20.71 -1.57
C GLU A 887 0.19 19.33 -0.87
N MET A 888 1.21 18.49 -1.08
CA MET A 888 1.32 17.15 -0.48
C MET A 888 1.59 17.21 1.03
N ALA A 889 0.76 16.53 1.83
CA ALA A 889 0.96 16.41 3.28
C ALA A 889 1.99 15.32 3.65
N TYR A 890 2.43 15.28 4.91
CA TYR A 890 3.41 14.31 5.42
C TYR A 890 2.87 13.51 6.60
N THR A 891 2.86 12.18 6.50
CA THR A 891 2.44 11.25 7.58
C THR A 891 3.64 10.35 7.95
N PRO A 892 4.55 10.76 8.86
CA PRO A 892 5.81 10.07 9.12
C PRO A 892 5.68 8.67 9.74
N THR A 893 4.57 8.37 10.45
CA THR A 893 4.37 7.10 11.19
C THR A 893 5.59 6.71 12.03
N MET A 894 5.98 7.54 12.99
CA MET A 894 7.24 7.38 13.73
C MET A 894 7.35 6.08 14.53
N GLY A 895 6.21 5.46 14.87
CA GLY A 895 6.14 4.11 15.43
C GLY A 895 6.91 3.07 14.60
N VAL A 896 7.00 3.26 13.28
CA VAL A 896 7.72 2.39 12.33
C VAL A 896 8.80 3.14 11.52
N ALA A 897 9.30 4.26 12.03
CA ALA A 897 10.33 5.05 11.35
C ALA A 897 11.54 4.20 10.90
N TYR A 898 12.06 4.49 9.71
CA TYR A 898 13.20 3.81 9.12
C TYR A 898 14.55 4.35 9.64
N GLY A 899 15.66 3.68 9.33
CA GLY A 899 17.02 4.26 9.46
C GLY A 899 17.61 4.23 10.88
N GLY A 900 17.01 3.47 11.77
CA GLY A 900 17.43 3.27 13.15
C GLY A 900 16.39 2.45 13.89
N ILE A 901 16.46 2.46 15.22
CA ILE A 901 15.40 1.87 16.05
C ILE A 901 14.17 2.79 16.03
N SER A 902 12.99 2.19 15.76
CA SER A 902 11.73 2.94 15.60
C SER A 902 11.15 3.47 16.92
N GLY A 903 10.12 4.33 16.82
CA GLY A 903 9.41 4.87 17.97
C GLY A 903 8.67 3.82 18.81
N GLU A 904 8.07 2.79 18.19
CA GLU A 904 7.39 1.71 18.92
C GLU A 904 8.35 1.06 19.93
N HIS A 905 9.58 0.78 19.49
CA HIS A 905 10.59 0.14 20.33
C HIS A 905 11.12 1.06 21.43
N TYR A 906 11.16 2.38 21.20
CA TYR A 906 11.48 3.35 22.26
C TYR A 906 10.45 3.29 23.39
N TRP A 907 9.16 3.23 23.06
CA TRP A 907 8.11 3.17 24.08
C TRP A 907 8.08 1.84 24.82
N TYR A 908 8.39 0.73 24.15
CA TYR A 908 8.59 -0.54 24.87
C TYR A 908 9.80 -0.49 25.81
N ASP A 909 10.94 0.07 25.38
CA ASP A 909 12.13 0.21 26.25
C ASP A 909 11.84 1.08 27.48
N THR A 910 11.20 2.22 27.27
CA THR A 910 11.12 3.30 28.27
C THR A 910 9.84 3.31 29.11
N THR A 911 8.83 2.51 28.78
CA THR A 911 7.55 2.49 29.51
C THR A 911 7.02 1.08 29.73
N ASP A 912 6.23 0.88 30.78
CA ASP A 912 5.58 -0.40 31.05
C ASP A 912 4.26 -0.51 30.27
N VAL A 913 4.34 -0.66 28.94
CA VAL A 913 3.17 -0.62 28.04
C VAL A 913 2.09 -1.65 28.40
N TRP A 914 2.47 -2.85 28.87
CA TRP A 914 1.52 -3.88 29.31
C TRP A 914 0.70 -3.48 30.53
N LYS A 915 1.15 -2.49 31.31
CA LYS A 915 0.42 -1.96 32.47
C LYS A 915 -0.44 -0.74 32.14
N HIS A 916 -0.49 -0.31 30.88
CA HIS A 916 -1.27 0.87 30.51
C HIS A 916 -2.77 0.63 30.82
N PRO A 917 -3.43 1.48 31.61
CA PRO A 917 -4.74 1.18 32.23
C PRO A 917 -5.88 0.97 31.23
N ARG A 918 -5.82 1.61 30.04
CA ARG A 918 -6.81 1.38 28.96
C ARG A 918 -6.48 0.12 28.15
N LEU A 919 -5.25 -0.02 27.64
CA LEU A 919 -4.85 -1.20 26.86
C LEU A 919 -5.07 -2.51 27.63
N SER A 920 -4.65 -2.60 28.89
CA SER A 920 -4.80 -3.84 29.68
C SER A 920 -6.25 -4.23 29.95
N LYS A 921 -7.21 -3.32 29.71
CA LYS A 921 -8.64 -3.57 29.84
C LYS A 921 -9.28 -4.02 28.53
N TYR A 922 -8.88 -3.43 27.41
CA TYR A 922 -9.54 -3.61 26.11
C TYR A 922 -8.77 -4.52 25.15
N VAL A 923 -7.48 -4.78 25.39
CA VAL A 923 -6.65 -5.65 24.56
C VAL A 923 -6.48 -7.00 25.27
N PRO A 924 -6.74 -8.14 24.61
CA PRO A 924 -6.47 -9.46 25.18
C PRO A 924 -5.02 -9.58 25.69
N SER A 925 -4.84 -10.09 26.91
CA SER A 925 -3.52 -10.18 27.54
C SER A 925 -2.55 -11.07 26.76
N ASP A 926 -3.06 -12.10 26.09
CA ASP A 926 -2.28 -12.98 25.21
C ASP A 926 -1.81 -12.31 23.90
N ILE A 927 -2.26 -11.08 23.63
CA ILE A 927 -1.76 -10.19 22.57
C ILE A 927 -0.84 -9.11 23.16
N LEU A 928 -1.26 -8.46 24.26
CA LEU A 928 -0.56 -7.32 24.85
C LEU A 928 0.77 -7.73 25.54
N ASP A 929 0.71 -8.72 26.42
CA ASP A 929 1.84 -9.11 27.28
C ASP A 929 3.06 -9.60 26.47
N PRO A 930 2.93 -10.60 25.56
CA PRO A 930 4.08 -11.12 24.84
C PRO A 930 4.70 -10.10 23.89
N ARG A 931 3.95 -9.08 23.42
CA ARG A 931 4.51 -8.02 22.60
C ARG A 931 5.36 -7.05 23.42
N SER A 932 4.96 -6.73 24.65
CA SER A 932 5.46 -5.55 25.35
C SER A 932 6.28 -5.80 26.62
N MET A 933 6.21 -6.98 27.23
CA MET A 933 6.93 -7.26 28.49
C MET A 933 8.43 -7.53 28.31
N ARG A 934 8.81 -8.26 27.24
CA ARG A 934 10.23 -8.57 26.95
C ARG A 934 10.76 -7.56 25.94
N ARG A 935 11.61 -6.67 26.42
CA ARG A 935 12.11 -5.51 25.66
C ARG A 935 13.62 -5.54 25.46
N THR A 936 14.04 -5.07 24.30
CA THR A 936 15.45 -4.77 24.01
C THR A 936 15.71 -3.31 24.38
N LYS A 937 16.81 -3.05 25.06
CA LYS A 937 17.26 -1.70 25.44
C LYS A 937 18.42 -1.28 24.54
N ALA A 938 18.44 -0.02 24.11
CA ALA A 938 19.50 0.55 23.30
C ALA A 938 19.91 1.95 23.81
N PRO A 939 21.09 2.47 23.42
CA PRO A 939 21.43 3.87 23.65
C PRO A 939 20.41 4.83 22.99
N HIS A 940 20.11 5.95 23.64
CA HIS A 940 19.05 6.86 23.17
C HIS A 940 19.27 7.40 21.75
N HIS A 941 20.51 7.62 21.33
CA HIS A 941 20.82 8.16 20.00
C HIS A 941 20.69 7.14 18.86
N HIS A 942 20.47 5.85 19.17
CA HIS A 942 20.18 4.81 18.17
C HIS A 942 18.70 4.83 17.72
N TYR A 943 17.83 5.51 18.46
CA TYR A 943 16.42 5.65 18.10
C TYR A 943 16.22 6.77 17.06
N ASN A 944 15.86 6.43 15.83
CA ASN A 944 15.78 7.42 14.77
C ASN A 944 14.53 8.31 14.82
N HIS A 945 13.47 7.91 15.52
CA HIS A 945 12.23 8.71 15.56
C HIS A 945 12.48 10.17 16.00
N PHE A 946 13.50 10.44 16.82
CA PHE A 946 13.89 11.81 17.18
C PHE A 946 14.30 12.67 15.97
N ASN A 947 15.05 12.12 15.02
CA ASN A 947 15.45 12.89 13.83
C ASN A 947 14.25 13.06 12.88
N VAL A 948 13.43 12.01 12.73
CA VAL A 948 12.19 12.10 11.95
C VAL A 948 11.25 13.17 12.53
N ALA A 949 11.11 13.24 13.85
CA ALA A 949 10.29 14.23 14.53
C ALA A 949 10.82 15.67 14.32
N LYS A 950 12.15 15.87 14.35
CA LYS A 950 12.77 17.16 14.05
C LYS A 950 12.49 17.58 12.61
N VAL A 951 12.66 16.68 11.64
CA VAL A 951 12.33 16.95 10.23
C VAL A 951 10.84 17.26 10.08
N ALA A 952 9.96 16.53 10.75
CA ALA A 952 8.53 16.81 10.75
C ALA A 952 8.21 18.22 11.30
N LYS A 953 8.89 18.67 12.37
CA LYS A 953 8.79 20.05 12.86
C LYS A 953 9.25 21.07 11.82
N GLU A 954 10.44 20.87 11.25
CA GLU A 954 11.01 21.79 10.26
C GLU A 954 10.09 21.94 9.03
N ILE A 955 9.51 20.84 8.55
CA ILE A 955 8.59 20.86 7.41
C ILE A 955 7.24 21.50 7.78
N LYS A 956 6.72 21.24 8.98
CA LYS A 956 5.52 21.92 9.50
C LYS A 956 5.70 23.44 9.56
N ASP A 957 6.86 23.91 10.01
CA ASP A 957 7.15 25.34 10.15
C ASP A 957 7.19 26.08 8.82
N LEU A 958 7.39 25.34 7.72
CA LEU A 958 7.28 25.85 6.36
C LEU A 958 5.84 25.85 5.82
N GLY A 959 4.85 25.48 6.63
CA GLY A 959 3.43 25.47 6.27
C GLY A 959 2.92 24.15 5.69
N VAL A 960 3.75 23.11 5.59
CA VAL A 960 3.33 21.79 5.12
C VAL A 960 2.48 21.11 6.19
N LEU A 961 1.40 20.45 5.77
CA LEU A 961 0.57 19.66 6.68
C LEU A 961 1.31 18.41 7.14
N VAL A 962 1.49 18.26 8.45
CA VAL A 962 2.05 17.06 9.07
C VAL A 962 0.96 16.36 9.87
N ASN A 963 0.78 15.07 9.59
CA ASN A 963 -0.25 14.22 10.17
C ASN A 963 0.37 13.22 11.15
N ALA A 964 -0.32 12.94 12.25
CA ALA A 964 -0.06 11.77 13.07
C ALA A 964 -0.70 10.53 12.43
N GLY A 965 0.00 9.39 12.47
CA GLY A 965 -0.50 8.11 12.00
C GLY A 965 0.07 6.97 12.83
N GLY A 966 -0.78 6.21 13.52
CA GLY A 966 -0.37 5.21 14.50
C GLY A 966 0.15 3.90 13.88
N HIS A 967 -0.02 3.72 12.56
CA HIS A 967 0.33 2.55 11.75
C HIS A 967 -0.32 1.23 12.23
N GLY A 968 -1.21 1.28 13.22
CA GLY A 968 -1.83 0.11 13.84
C GLY A 968 -0.99 -0.59 14.91
N GLN A 969 0.14 -0.02 15.32
CA GLN A 969 0.79 -0.41 16.57
C GLN A 969 -0.09 0.02 17.74
N ARG A 970 -0.10 -0.78 18.82
CA ARG A 970 -0.79 -0.55 20.11
C ARG A 970 -2.09 0.25 19.98
N GLU A 971 -3.19 -0.47 19.95
CA GLU A 971 -4.57 -0.11 19.67
C GLU A 971 -5.00 1.24 20.29
N GLY A 972 -4.96 2.32 19.50
CA GLY A 972 -5.20 3.70 19.94
C GLY A 972 -4.01 4.39 20.62
N LEU A 973 -3.22 3.65 21.42
CA LEU A 973 -2.09 4.21 22.17
C LEU A 973 -1.01 4.81 21.25
N ALA A 974 -0.77 4.20 20.09
CA ALA A 974 0.23 4.73 19.16
C ALA A 974 -0.09 6.15 18.67
N MET A 975 -1.35 6.59 18.63
CA MET A 975 -1.68 7.97 18.28
C MET A 975 -1.17 8.96 19.34
N HIS A 976 -1.19 8.59 20.61
CA HIS A 976 -0.56 9.38 21.67
C HIS A 976 0.95 9.36 21.55
N TRP A 977 1.54 8.21 21.20
CA TRP A 977 2.96 8.10 20.93
C TRP A 977 3.41 9.03 19.81
N GLU A 978 2.67 9.09 18.70
CA GLU A 978 2.96 10.02 17.61
C GLU A 978 2.99 11.47 18.12
N MET A 979 1.96 11.92 18.84
CA MET A 979 1.93 13.27 19.42
C MET A 979 3.09 13.52 20.40
N TRP A 980 3.45 12.54 21.23
CA TRP A 980 4.56 12.65 22.16
C TRP A 980 5.91 12.75 21.43
N MET A 981 6.08 11.97 20.37
CA MET A 981 7.29 12.01 19.53
C MET A 981 7.37 13.32 18.74
N MET A 982 6.24 13.86 18.25
CA MET A 982 6.20 15.20 17.65
C MET A 982 6.71 16.26 18.63
N ALA A 983 6.33 16.18 19.91
CA ALA A 983 6.84 17.07 20.94
C ALA A 983 8.32 16.84 21.26
N GLN A 984 8.82 15.60 21.23
CA GLN A 984 10.26 15.31 21.31
C GLN A 984 11.05 15.93 20.13
N GLY A 985 10.41 16.13 18.97
CA GLY A 985 10.95 16.84 17.82
C GLY A 985 10.91 18.37 17.93
N GLY A 986 10.27 18.92 18.96
CA GLY A 986 10.18 20.37 19.21
C GLY A 986 8.83 21.01 18.92
N MET A 987 7.78 20.23 18.62
CA MET A 987 6.41 20.77 18.57
C MET A 987 5.89 21.09 19.98
N SER A 988 5.20 22.22 20.13
CA SER A 988 4.40 22.49 21.33
C SER A 988 3.22 21.49 21.46
N PRO A 989 2.60 21.36 22.64
CA PRO A 989 1.44 20.47 22.80
C PRO A 989 0.28 20.78 21.84
N VAL A 990 0.01 22.05 21.55
CA VAL A 990 -1.05 22.45 20.62
C VAL A 990 -0.69 22.09 19.18
N GLU A 991 0.58 22.26 18.78
CA GLU A 991 1.05 21.82 17.47
C GLU A 991 1.01 20.30 17.32
N ALA A 992 1.37 19.54 18.35
CA ALA A 992 1.27 18.09 18.34
C ALA A 992 -0.20 17.64 18.18
N LEU A 993 -1.14 18.25 18.93
CA LEU A 993 -2.57 17.98 18.79
C LEU A 993 -3.09 18.32 17.39
N TRP A 994 -2.60 19.39 16.77
CA TRP A 994 -2.95 19.77 15.40
C TRP A 994 -2.65 18.65 14.40
N THR A 995 -1.52 17.95 14.58
CA THR A 995 -1.14 16.80 13.74
C THR A 995 -2.10 15.61 13.86
N ALA A 996 -2.79 15.48 14.99
CA ALA A 996 -3.72 14.37 15.25
C ALA A 996 -5.20 14.76 15.07
N THR A 997 -5.50 15.99 14.66
CA THR A 997 -6.88 16.50 14.55
C THR A 997 -7.08 17.24 13.23
N TYR A 998 -6.70 18.51 13.14
CA TYR A 998 -7.01 19.36 12.00
C TYR A 998 -6.20 19.01 10.74
N ALA A 999 -4.89 18.76 10.88
CA ALA A 999 -4.03 18.44 9.73
C ALA A 999 -4.55 17.22 8.92
N PRO A 1000 -4.83 16.06 9.54
CA PRO A 1000 -5.36 14.90 8.82
C PRO A 1000 -6.79 15.12 8.33
N ALA A 1001 -7.62 15.89 9.07
CA ALA A 1001 -8.92 16.28 8.55
C ALA A 1001 -8.78 17.06 7.25
N LYS A 1002 -7.83 17.99 7.16
CA LYS A 1002 -7.59 18.78 5.96
C LYS A 1002 -6.98 17.94 4.83
N SER A 1003 -5.93 17.15 5.09
CA SER A 1003 -5.28 16.37 4.03
C SER A 1003 -6.21 15.31 3.41
N LEU A 1004 -7.15 14.77 4.20
CA LEU A 1004 -8.13 13.78 3.75
C LEU A 1004 -9.47 14.40 3.32
N GLY A 1005 -9.58 15.74 3.26
CA GLY A 1005 -10.79 16.44 2.85
C GLY A 1005 -12.00 16.21 3.78
N LEU A 1006 -11.77 15.94 5.07
CA LEU A 1006 -12.78 15.78 6.12
C LEU A 1006 -13.02 17.09 6.90
N ASP A 1007 -12.22 18.13 6.65
CA ASP A 1007 -12.16 19.37 7.43
C ASP A 1007 -13.41 20.25 7.37
N LYS A 1008 -14.34 19.99 6.45
CA LYS A 1008 -15.69 20.57 6.49
C LYS A 1008 -16.45 20.13 7.75
N ASP A 1009 -16.33 18.86 8.12
CA ASP A 1009 -17.18 18.21 9.11
C ASP A 1009 -16.44 17.82 10.39
N LEU A 1010 -15.11 17.62 10.34
CA LEU A 1010 -14.28 17.09 11.43
C LEU A 1010 -13.02 17.94 11.70
N GLY A 1011 -12.23 17.56 12.70
CA GLY A 1011 -10.88 18.09 12.97
C GLY A 1011 -10.82 19.40 13.76
N SER A 1012 -11.94 20.08 14.01
CA SER A 1012 -12.03 21.24 14.90
C SER A 1012 -13.37 21.29 15.65
N ILE A 1013 -13.38 21.93 16.82
CA ILE A 1013 -14.59 22.22 17.60
C ILE A 1013 -15.14 23.56 17.09
N LYS A 1014 -16.04 23.47 16.09
CA LYS A 1014 -16.67 24.63 15.44
C LYS A 1014 -18.16 24.39 15.29
N VAL A 1015 -18.97 25.44 15.50
CA VAL A 1015 -20.43 25.38 15.28
C VAL A 1015 -20.74 24.87 13.86
N GLY A 1016 -21.67 23.92 13.77
CA GLY A 1016 -22.11 23.30 12.52
C GLY A 1016 -21.39 22.00 12.18
N LYS A 1017 -20.19 21.75 12.71
CA LYS A 1017 -19.45 20.50 12.52
C LYS A 1017 -20.05 19.33 13.29
N LEU A 1018 -19.67 18.11 12.89
CA LEU A 1018 -20.07 16.89 13.59
C LEU A 1018 -19.41 16.84 14.97
N ALA A 1019 -20.14 16.33 15.94
CA ALA A 1019 -19.71 16.25 17.33
C ALA A 1019 -18.83 15.01 17.55
N ASP A 1020 -17.56 15.15 17.18
CA ASP A 1020 -16.48 14.20 17.41
C ASP A 1020 -15.41 14.89 18.26
N MET A 1021 -15.32 14.54 19.56
CA MET A 1021 -14.50 15.25 20.55
C MET A 1021 -14.13 14.35 21.72
N ILE A 1022 -13.05 14.69 22.43
CA ILE A 1022 -12.58 13.94 23.60
C ILE A 1022 -12.36 14.87 24.78
N VAL A 1023 -12.63 14.37 25.98
CA VAL A 1023 -12.34 15.05 27.25
C VAL A 1023 -11.14 14.36 27.90
N ILE A 1024 -10.11 15.14 28.17
CA ILE A 1024 -8.82 14.70 28.73
C ILE A 1024 -8.67 15.28 30.13
N ASP A 1025 -8.26 14.44 31.09
CA ASP A 1025 -7.98 14.87 32.45
C ASP A 1025 -6.70 15.73 32.55
N GLY A 1026 -6.86 17.01 32.89
CA GLY A 1026 -5.80 18.03 32.96
C GLY A 1026 -5.75 19.02 31.80
N ASP A 1027 -4.80 19.96 31.85
CA ASP A 1027 -4.57 20.98 30.82
C ASP A 1027 -3.59 20.47 29.75
N ILE A 1028 -4.14 19.96 28.65
CA ILE A 1028 -3.37 19.37 27.55
C ILE A 1028 -2.49 20.39 26.81
N THR A 1029 -2.77 21.69 26.95
CA THR A 1029 -1.97 22.75 26.30
C THR A 1029 -0.60 22.93 26.97
N LYS A 1030 -0.42 22.40 28.19
CA LYS A 1030 0.83 22.48 28.96
C LYS A 1030 1.69 21.24 28.83
N ASP A 1031 1.07 20.07 28.72
CA ASP A 1031 1.78 18.80 28.63
C ASP A 1031 1.03 17.79 27.77
N ILE A 1032 1.58 17.50 26.59
CA ILE A 1032 1.00 16.53 25.65
C ILE A 1032 0.96 15.09 26.20
N ARG A 1033 1.75 14.80 27.25
CA ARG A 1033 1.75 13.50 27.94
C ARG A 1033 0.45 13.20 28.68
N LEU A 1034 -0.43 14.20 28.83
CA LEU A 1034 -1.77 13.99 29.38
C LEU A 1034 -2.75 13.41 28.35
N SER A 1035 -2.40 13.36 27.05
CA SER A 1035 -3.37 13.04 25.99
C SER A 1035 -4.02 11.66 26.11
N ASP A 1036 -3.39 10.67 26.74
CA ASP A 1036 -3.93 9.32 26.93
C ASP A 1036 -4.87 9.20 28.16
N ARG A 1037 -5.02 10.28 28.94
CA ARG A 1037 -5.94 10.37 30.09
C ARG A 1037 -7.35 10.74 29.68
N VAL A 1038 -7.89 9.99 28.72
CA VAL A 1038 -9.23 10.23 28.19
C VAL A 1038 -10.28 9.75 29.19
N ASP A 1039 -11.19 10.64 29.55
CA ASP A 1039 -12.36 10.36 30.41
C ASP A 1039 -13.62 10.12 29.60
N TYR A 1040 -13.78 10.89 28.53
CA TYR A 1040 -14.92 10.77 27.64
C TYR A 1040 -14.51 10.87 26.18
N THR A 1041 -15.13 10.03 25.36
CA THR A 1041 -15.02 10.09 23.90
C THR A 1041 -16.41 10.29 23.34
N MET A 1042 -16.62 11.38 22.60
CA MET A 1042 -17.83 11.63 21.86
C MET A 1042 -17.57 11.37 20.37
N ILE A 1043 -18.43 10.57 19.75
CA ILE A 1043 -18.40 10.30 18.32
C ILE A 1043 -19.81 10.42 17.76
N ASN A 1044 -19.97 11.23 16.71
CA ASN A 1044 -21.27 11.50 16.10
C ASN A 1044 -22.34 11.96 17.12
N GLY A 1045 -21.93 12.68 18.18
CA GLY A 1045 -22.81 13.14 19.26
C GLY A 1045 -23.15 12.10 20.34
N ARG A 1046 -22.75 10.84 20.19
CA ARG A 1046 -22.87 9.81 21.24
C ARG A 1046 -21.68 9.90 22.18
N LEU A 1047 -21.94 10.02 23.47
CA LEU A 1047 -20.91 10.17 24.49
C LEU A 1047 -20.61 8.83 25.15
N TYR A 1048 -19.34 8.44 25.19
CA TYR A 1048 -18.88 7.23 25.87
C TYR A 1048 -17.97 7.60 27.03
N ASN A 1049 -18.15 6.96 28.18
CA ASN A 1049 -17.17 7.02 29.26
C ASN A 1049 -15.97 6.14 28.86
N ALA A 1050 -14.79 6.72 28.67
CA ALA A 1050 -13.64 6.04 28.08
C ALA A 1050 -13.06 4.92 28.97
N GLU A 1051 -13.34 4.94 30.28
CA GLU A 1051 -12.95 3.85 31.16
C GLU A 1051 -13.80 2.60 30.96
N THR A 1052 -15.10 2.75 30.75
CA THR A 1052 -16.05 1.63 30.69
C THR A 1052 -16.50 1.32 29.28
N MET A 1053 -16.39 2.29 28.37
CA MET A 1053 -17.00 2.34 27.04
C MET A 1053 -18.52 2.13 27.05
N ASN A 1054 -19.18 2.44 28.17
CA ASN A 1054 -20.62 2.58 28.23
C ASN A 1054 -21.03 3.91 27.58
N GLU A 1055 -22.14 3.89 26.84
CA GLU A 1055 -22.75 5.11 26.33
C GLU A 1055 -23.46 5.83 27.47
N VAL A 1056 -23.12 7.10 27.66
CA VAL A 1056 -23.60 7.99 28.71
C VAL A 1056 -24.14 9.29 28.09
N GLY A 1057 -24.55 10.25 28.92
CA GLY A 1057 -25.04 11.54 28.44
C GLY A 1057 -26.56 11.50 28.21
N ASN A 1058 -26.97 11.51 26.93
CA ASN A 1058 -28.38 11.39 26.53
C ASN A 1058 -28.91 9.96 26.61
N TYR A 1059 -28.01 8.98 26.63
CA TYR A 1059 -28.31 7.56 26.74
C TYR A 1059 -27.61 6.99 27.98
N ASP A 1060 -28.07 5.83 28.45
CA ASP A 1060 -27.43 5.05 29.52
C ASP A 1060 -27.40 3.58 29.07
N LYS A 1061 -26.50 3.28 28.13
CA LYS A 1061 -26.38 1.95 27.52
C LYS A 1061 -25.03 1.34 27.92
N LYS A 1062 -25.10 0.22 28.62
CA LYS A 1062 -23.90 -0.57 28.93
C LYS A 1062 -23.43 -1.33 27.70
N ARG A 1063 -22.11 -1.37 27.48
CA ARG A 1063 -21.54 -2.28 26.47
C ARG A 1063 -21.65 -3.73 26.94
N ASP A 1064 -21.65 -4.64 25.99
CA ASP A 1064 -21.58 -6.06 26.30
C ASP A 1064 -20.13 -6.44 26.67
N LYS A 1065 -19.96 -7.56 27.38
CA LYS A 1065 -18.63 -8.09 27.69
C LYS A 1065 -17.94 -8.61 26.44
N PHE A 1066 -16.62 -8.47 26.36
CA PHE A 1066 -15.82 -9.19 25.38
C PHE A 1066 -15.66 -10.67 25.79
N TYR A 1067 -15.37 -11.54 24.83
CA TYR A 1067 -15.19 -12.98 25.09
C TYR A 1067 -14.08 -13.32 26.10
N PHE A 1068 -13.12 -12.39 26.32
CA PHE A 1068 -12.03 -12.55 27.28
C PHE A 1068 -12.31 -11.91 28.65
N GLU A 1069 -13.41 -11.19 28.81
CA GLU A 1069 -13.85 -10.61 30.09
C GLU A 1069 -14.77 -11.61 30.80
N LYS A 1070 -14.24 -12.29 31.81
CA LYS A 1070 -14.99 -13.28 32.60
C LYS A 1070 -15.81 -12.61 33.69
#